data_AF-A0A4W4H436-F1
#
_entry.id   AF-A0A4W4H436-F1
#
_cell.length_a   1.000
_cell.length_b   1.000
_cell.length_c   1.000
_cell.angle_alpha   90.00
_cell.angle_beta   90.00
_cell.angle_gamma   90.00
#
_symmetry.space_group_name_H-M   'P 1'
#
loop_
_entity.id
_entity.type
_entity.pdbx_description
1 polymer ?
#
loop_
_entity_poly.entity_id
_entity_poly.type
_entity_poly.pdbx_seq_one_letter_code
_entity_poly.pdbx_strand_id
1 'polypeptide(L)'
;MEEMKKLLLLLLGCAVQCDRKEEIIEKIKLLDIETQAAIVSHIQEVTDSQENVLDLQWLEEGKMCVEELDSLSRTMAFHLRKLIDERDECSEARDYTSFLPSFQDALSKDDRQHLAVELADTKGKLRRSRQELEEKTEQLMDTKNELDRLDAEMQKQKQENLQLLSEARSVRAYRDEVDALRERAGRVDRLETELARFKERLHDVHFYKARVEELREDNVTLLETKTLLEEQLSTARGRCDKLHELEKENLHLRSKLHDMEIDRDSDKKRLEELLEENMLLEISQKQSMNESAHLGWELEQLTKNNEVNEACKSFVFELNETASSRLLKLEKENQSLQSTIQELREASRSLEEGHVHAVELERENRTLKKKVEGLQTQMDQEKQITHDLENQGEELKLQKQKLEKELESLQADRDKQISELQQEKQHLSQTVSSLRMRAQADSEARVRDMEAENRVLHQTISETGVRLARLEADKRQAAKELDGARERAEGAAELEREVARLERGREQLQRELAALAIAGERAEELARENATLEQDNRRLRKQADAAQGISARLATLEADRRQLEEQNLEQRRALEVARPAAARLAQLQHEHSELEGEHAELRAATEELRAHTKRLELGQAALEREKEHLRSSLDASGAEAQGARAELREAETRAEVFRREAEELRRAAERKLVYR
;
A
#
# COMPACT_ATOMS: atom_id res chain seq x y z
N MET A 1 -53.73 -18.97 -47.68
CA MET A 1 -53.98 -17.53 -47.47
C MET A 1 -53.87 -17.17 -46.00
N GLU A 2 -54.63 -17.79 -45.10
CA GLU A 2 -54.65 -17.43 -43.66
C GLU A 2 -53.27 -17.50 -42.99
N GLU A 3 -52.49 -18.57 -43.17
CA GLU A 3 -51.09 -18.65 -42.68
C GLU A 3 -50.19 -17.51 -43.21
N MET A 4 -50.46 -17.03 -44.42
CA MET A 4 -49.73 -15.91 -45.01
C MET A 4 -50.18 -14.56 -44.43
N LYS A 5 -51.46 -14.43 -44.02
CA LYS A 5 -51.94 -13.29 -43.21
C LYS A 5 -51.28 -13.33 -41.82
N LYS A 6 -51.24 -14.48 -41.15
CA LYS A 6 -50.57 -14.66 -39.84
C LYS A 6 -49.10 -14.26 -39.90
N LEU A 7 -48.37 -14.71 -40.93
CA LEU A 7 -46.96 -14.35 -41.11
C LEU A 7 -46.76 -12.85 -41.37
N LEU A 8 -47.65 -12.21 -42.16
CA LEU A 8 -47.64 -10.76 -42.35
C LEU A 8 -47.95 -9.98 -41.07
N LEU A 9 -48.94 -10.41 -40.29
CA LEU A 9 -49.29 -9.85 -38.97
C LEU A 9 -48.11 -9.98 -38.00
N LEU A 10 -47.44 -11.13 -37.96
CA LEU A 10 -46.26 -11.37 -37.11
C LEU A 10 -45.09 -10.45 -37.51
N LEU A 11 -44.76 -10.37 -38.80
CA LEU A 11 -43.70 -9.47 -39.30
C LEU A 11 -44.02 -8.00 -39.01
N LEU A 12 -45.28 -7.60 -39.13
CA LEU A 12 -45.76 -6.26 -38.83
C LEU A 12 -45.68 -5.94 -37.32
N GLY A 13 -46.04 -6.90 -36.46
CA GLY A 13 -45.86 -6.82 -35.01
C GLY A 13 -44.39 -6.63 -34.62
N CYS A 14 -43.50 -7.51 -35.08
CA CYS A 14 -42.05 -7.39 -34.84
C CYS A 14 -41.49 -6.05 -35.34
N ALA A 15 -42.00 -5.52 -36.46
CA ALA A 15 -41.57 -4.24 -37.01
C ALA A 15 -42.03 -3.03 -36.16
N VAL A 16 -43.24 -3.09 -35.58
CA VAL A 16 -43.79 -2.02 -34.71
C VAL A 16 -43.23 -2.09 -33.29
N GLN A 17 -42.85 -3.27 -32.80
CA GLN A 17 -42.32 -3.46 -31.45
C GLN A 17 -40.79 -3.27 -31.32
N CYS A 18 -40.03 -3.24 -32.41
CA CYS A 18 -38.58 -3.09 -32.34
C CYS A 18 -38.13 -1.65 -31.99
N ASP A 19 -36.91 -1.53 -31.47
CA ASP A 19 -36.27 -0.27 -31.04
C ASP A 19 -36.19 0.79 -32.15
N ARG A 20 -36.36 0.40 -33.42
CA ARG A 20 -36.33 1.26 -34.61
C ARG A 20 -37.71 1.51 -35.22
N LYS A 21 -38.79 1.31 -34.45
CA LYS A 21 -40.19 1.51 -34.87
C LYS A 21 -40.44 2.84 -35.59
N GLU A 22 -39.76 3.92 -35.21
CA GLU A 22 -39.88 5.24 -35.85
C GLU A 22 -39.41 5.22 -37.32
N GLU A 23 -38.26 4.63 -37.63
CA GLU A 23 -37.75 4.50 -39.02
C GLU A 23 -38.71 3.70 -39.92
N ILE A 24 -39.53 2.82 -39.33
CA ILE A 24 -40.46 1.93 -40.04
C ILE A 24 -41.79 2.65 -40.26
N ILE A 25 -42.27 3.39 -39.26
CA ILE A 25 -43.45 4.25 -39.37
C ILE A 25 -43.24 5.34 -40.43
N GLU A 26 -42.04 5.92 -40.56
CA GLU A 26 -41.73 6.84 -41.66
C GLU A 26 -41.80 6.18 -43.04
N LYS A 27 -41.32 4.94 -43.18
CA LYS A 27 -41.40 4.18 -44.44
C LYS A 27 -42.85 3.83 -44.81
N ILE A 28 -43.71 3.54 -43.83
CA ILE A 28 -45.15 3.32 -44.04
C ILE A 28 -45.85 4.60 -44.51
N LYS A 29 -45.50 5.77 -43.94
CA LYS A 29 -46.06 7.09 -44.33
C LYS A 29 -45.75 7.51 -45.78
N LEU A 30 -44.88 6.80 -46.49
CA LEU A 30 -44.55 7.03 -47.92
C LEU A 30 -45.41 6.18 -48.89
N LEU A 31 -46.23 5.26 -48.38
CA LEU A 31 -47.14 4.44 -49.19
C LEU A 31 -48.41 5.22 -49.59
N ASP A 32 -49.23 4.66 -50.48
CA ASP A 32 -50.54 5.21 -50.82
C ASP A 32 -51.53 5.12 -49.64
N ILE A 33 -52.55 5.99 -49.64
CA ILE A 33 -53.46 6.18 -48.49
C ILE A 33 -54.32 4.93 -48.22
N GLU A 34 -54.69 4.16 -49.25
CA GLU A 34 -55.46 2.93 -49.07
C GLU A 34 -54.61 1.82 -48.43
N THR A 35 -53.37 1.63 -48.90
CA THR A 35 -52.41 0.71 -48.30
C THR A 35 -51.99 1.15 -46.90
N GLN A 36 -51.82 2.46 -46.64
CA GLN A 36 -51.61 2.98 -45.29
C GLN A 36 -52.78 2.64 -44.35
N ALA A 37 -54.02 2.88 -44.77
CA ALA A 37 -55.20 2.58 -43.97
C ALA A 37 -55.33 1.06 -43.71
N ALA A 38 -55.07 0.22 -44.71
CA ALA A 38 -55.06 -1.23 -44.57
C ALA A 38 -53.97 -1.70 -43.59
N ILE A 39 -52.74 -1.17 -43.68
CA ILE A 39 -51.65 -1.48 -42.76
C ILE A 39 -51.98 -1.00 -41.35
N VAL A 40 -52.48 0.23 -41.17
CA VAL A 40 -52.88 0.75 -39.85
C VAL A 40 -53.96 -0.13 -39.21
N SER A 41 -54.95 -0.60 -39.97
CA SER A 41 -55.97 -1.54 -39.47
C SER A 41 -55.37 -2.88 -39.04
N HIS A 42 -54.30 -3.36 -39.68
CA HIS A 42 -53.61 -4.60 -39.29
C HIS A 42 -52.59 -4.37 -38.16
N ILE A 43 -52.04 -3.15 -38.01
CA ILE A 43 -51.30 -2.76 -36.81
C ILE A 43 -52.25 -2.77 -35.62
N GLN A 44 -53.44 -2.17 -35.72
CA GLN A 44 -54.47 -2.18 -34.68
C GLN A 44 -54.95 -3.61 -34.33
N GLU A 45 -55.16 -4.47 -35.34
CA GLU A 45 -55.47 -5.90 -35.12
C GLU A 45 -54.40 -6.61 -34.27
N VAL A 46 -53.15 -6.15 -34.33
CA VAL A 46 -51.98 -6.70 -33.62
C VAL A 46 -51.76 -6.00 -32.26
N THR A 47 -51.82 -4.67 -32.18
CA THR A 47 -51.54 -3.90 -30.94
C THR A 47 -52.68 -3.93 -29.93
N ASP A 48 -53.93 -3.93 -30.41
CA ASP A 48 -55.10 -3.77 -29.53
C ASP A 48 -55.59 -5.15 -29.03
N SER A 49 -55.13 -6.24 -29.67
CA SER A 49 -55.37 -7.62 -29.27
C SER A 49 -54.37 -8.09 -28.19
N GLN A 50 -54.69 -7.83 -26.92
CA GLN A 50 -53.87 -8.24 -25.76
C GLN A 50 -53.59 -9.77 -25.66
N GLU A 51 -54.31 -10.61 -26.41
CA GLU A 51 -54.07 -12.07 -26.50
C GLU A 51 -53.06 -12.47 -27.60
N ASN A 52 -52.60 -11.54 -28.44
CA ASN A 52 -51.70 -11.83 -29.57
C ASN A 52 -50.34 -11.11 -29.47
N VAL A 53 -50.26 -10.01 -28.72
CA VAL A 53 -49.02 -9.25 -28.52
C VAL A 53 -48.69 -9.11 -27.05
N LEU A 54 -47.55 -9.70 -26.70
CA LEU A 54 -46.79 -9.31 -25.51
C LEU A 54 -46.07 -8.01 -25.87
N ASP A 55 -46.57 -6.87 -25.39
CA ASP A 55 -45.72 -5.68 -25.27
C ASP A 55 -44.50 -6.04 -24.40
N LEU A 56 -43.37 -5.35 -24.59
CA LEU A 56 -42.12 -5.58 -23.85
C LEU A 56 -41.64 -4.32 -23.10
N GLN A 57 -42.30 -3.18 -23.29
CA GLN A 57 -41.94 -1.89 -22.66
C GLN A 57 -42.04 -1.93 -21.12
N TRP A 58 -42.82 -2.85 -20.54
CA TRP A 58 -42.88 -3.11 -19.09
C TRP A 58 -41.59 -3.71 -18.51
N LEU A 59 -40.67 -4.21 -19.34
CA LEU A 59 -39.37 -4.71 -18.89
C LEU A 59 -38.37 -3.56 -18.65
N GLU A 60 -38.62 -2.37 -19.21
CA GLU A 60 -37.75 -1.19 -19.08
C GLU A 60 -38.26 -0.19 -18.04
N GLU A 61 -39.57 0.07 -17.98
CA GLU A 61 -40.17 0.98 -17.00
C GLU A 61 -40.63 0.23 -15.72
N GLY A 62 -39.68 -0.03 -14.81
CA GLY A 62 -39.86 -0.86 -13.60
C GLY A 62 -40.79 -0.35 -12.48
N LYS A 63 -41.97 0.21 -12.81
CA LYS A 63 -43.02 0.64 -11.85
C LYS A 63 -44.44 0.45 -12.40
N MET A 64 -44.96 -0.78 -12.36
CA MET A 64 -46.38 -1.08 -12.61
C MET A 64 -47.14 -1.43 -11.32
N CYS A 65 -48.47 -1.34 -11.33
CA CYS A 65 -49.29 -1.75 -10.18
C CYS A 65 -49.41 -3.27 -10.09
N VAL A 66 -49.54 -3.80 -8.87
CA VAL A 66 -49.60 -5.25 -8.61
C VAL A 66 -50.75 -5.92 -9.36
N GLU A 67 -51.90 -5.25 -9.47
CA GLU A 67 -53.11 -5.76 -10.14
C GLU A 67 -52.94 -5.87 -11.68
N GLU A 68 -52.09 -5.01 -12.27
CA GLU A 68 -51.73 -5.06 -13.69
C GLU A 68 -50.70 -6.17 -13.96
N LEU A 69 -49.77 -6.38 -13.04
CA LEU A 69 -48.83 -7.50 -13.09
C LEU A 69 -49.54 -8.85 -12.89
N ASP A 70 -50.59 -8.91 -12.05
CA ASP A 70 -51.37 -10.13 -11.81
C ASP A 70 -52.27 -10.48 -13.01
N SER A 71 -52.75 -9.49 -13.78
CA SER A 71 -53.45 -9.75 -15.05
C SER A 71 -52.48 -10.14 -16.17
N LEU A 72 -51.38 -9.41 -16.34
CA LEU A 72 -50.34 -9.72 -17.33
C LEU A 72 -49.71 -11.10 -17.10
N SER A 73 -49.41 -11.45 -15.85
CA SER A 73 -48.84 -12.77 -15.53
C SER A 73 -49.82 -13.91 -15.74
N ARG A 74 -51.13 -13.70 -15.58
CA ARG A 74 -52.16 -14.69 -15.97
C ARG A 74 -52.27 -14.84 -17.48
N THR A 75 -52.21 -13.74 -18.24
CA THR A 75 -52.19 -13.76 -19.71
C THR A 75 -50.91 -14.43 -20.24
N MET A 76 -49.74 -14.08 -19.69
CA MET A 76 -48.48 -14.77 -19.96
C MET A 76 -48.53 -16.25 -19.57
N ALA A 77 -49.11 -16.60 -18.42
CA ALA A 77 -49.27 -17.99 -18.02
C ALA A 77 -50.24 -18.74 -18.95
N PHE A 78 -51.29 -18.09 -19.45
CA PHE A 78 -52.20 -18.65 -20.46
C PHE A 78 -51.50 -18.86 -21.80
N HIS A 79 -50.70 -17.91 -22.29
CA HIS A 79 -49.94 -18.08 -23.53
C HIS A 79 -48.78 -19.07 -23.39
N LEU A 80 -48.07 -19.09 -22.26
CA LEU A 80 -47.08 -20.11 -21.96
C LEU A 80 -47.73 -21.48 -21.81
N ARG A 81 -48.91 -21.58 -21.21
CA ARG A 81 -49.69 -22.82 -21.15
C ARG A 81 -50.11 -23.25 -22.54
N LYS A 82 -50.71 -22.37 -23.35
CA LYS A 82 -51.10 -22.64 -24.73
C LYS A 82 -49.91 -23.01 -25.62
N LEU A 83 -48.74 -22.41 -25.45
CA LEU A 83 -47.50 -22.79 -26.15
C LEU A 83 -46.88 -24.09 -25.62
N ILE A 84 -47.09 -24.42 -24.34
CA ILE A 84 -46.74 -25.72 -23.75
C ILE A 84 -47.68 -26.79 -24.31
N ASP A 85 -48.98 -26.55 -24.32
CA ASP A 85 -50.01 -27.47 -24.79
C ASP A 85 -49.90 -27.64 -26.34
N GLU A 86 -49.65 -26.59 -27.12
CA GLU A 86 -49.35 -26.67 -28.58
C GLU A 86 -48.02 -27.38 -28.85
N ARG A 87 -46.98 -27.15 -28.04
CA ARG A 87 -45.72 -27.89 -28.10
C ARG A 87 -45.94 -29.37 -27.77
N ASP A 88 -46.82 -29.66 -26.81
CA ASP A 88 -47.04 -31.00 -26.30
C ASP A 88 -48.01 -31.80 -27.18
N GLU A 89 -49.00 -31.18 -27.83
CA GLU A 89 -49.67 -31.77 -29.00
C GLU A 89 -48.65 -32.11 -30.11
N CYS A 90 -47.64 -31.25 -30.30
CA CYS A 90 -46.54 -31.48 -31.24
C CYS A 90 -45.46 -32.47 -30.72
N SER A 91 -45.51 -32.88 -29.45
CA SER A 91 -44.60 -33.85 -28.82
C SER A 91 -45.26 -35.22 -28.64
N GLU A 92 -46.54 -35.27 -28.29
CA GLU A 92 -47.40 -36.45 -28.42
C GLU A 92 -47.48 -36.91 -29.88
N ALA A 93 -47.49 -35.99 -30.85
CA ALA A 93 -47.30 -36.30 -32.28
C ALA A 93 -45.93 -36.92 -32.63
N ARG A 94 -44.98 -37.00 -31.68
CA ARG A 94 -43.65 -37.63 -31.83
C ARG A 94 -43.44 -38.85 -30.93
N ASP A 95 -44.09 -38.92 -29.77
CA ASP A 95 -43.88 -39.98 -28.76
C ASP A 95 -44.67 -41.28 -29.01
N TYR A 96 -45.25 -41.45 -30.21
CA TYR A 96 -45.85 -42.69 -30.70
C TYR A 96 -44.87 -43.89 -30.81
N THR A 97 -43.59 -43.74 -30.44
CA THR A 97 -42.55 -44.78 -30.59
C THR A 97 -42.32 -45.70 -29.38
N SER A 98 -43.09 -45.59 -28.28
CA SER A 98 -42.82 -46.34 -27.02
C SER A 98 -43.83 -47.46 -26.66
N PHE A 99 -44.63 -47.99 -27.60
CA PHE A 99 -45.47 -49.18 -27.36
C PHE A 99 -45.13 -50.34 -28.30
N LEU A 100 -44.42 -51.36 -27.79
CA LEU A 100 -44.10 -52.59 -28.54
C LEU A 100 -44.42 -53.89 -27.77
N PRO A 101 -45.70 -54.31 -27.71
CA PRO A 101 -46.09 -55.70 -27.57
C PRO A 101 -46.45 -56.30 -28.95
N SER A 102 -45.53 -57.06 -29.55
CA SER A 102 -45.82 -58.11 -30.55
C SER A 102 -46.73 -57.77 -31.76
N PHE A 103 -46.31 -56.88 -32.65
CA PHE A 103 -46.89 -56.75 -34.00
C PHE A 103 -45.87 -57.11 -35.10
N GLN A 104 -45.73 -58.40 -35.44
CA GLN A 104 -44.84 -58.88 -36.52
C GLN A 104 -45.55 -59.27 -37.82
N ASP A 105 -46.89 -59.38 -37.85
CA ASP A 105 -47.63 -60.00 -38.97
C ASP A 105 -48.52 -59.05 -39.81
N ALA A 106 -48.46 -57.72 -39.59
CA ALA A 106 -49.37 -56.76 -40.23
C ALA A 106 -48.71 -55.42 -40.67
N LEU A 107 -47.53 -55.47 -41.31
CA LEU A 107 -46.88 -54.30 -41.92
C LEU A 107 -46.30 -54.64 -43.29
N SER A 108 -46.34 -53.70 -44.23
CA SER A 108 -45.74 -53.84 -45.56
C SER A 108 -44.21 -53.93 -45.48
N LYS A 109 -43.58 -54.35 -46.57
CA LYS A 109 -42.11 -54.34 -46.68
C LYS A 109 -41.54 -52.92 -46.66
N ASP A 110 -42.31 -51.92 -47.10
CA ASP A 110 -41.84 -50.55 -47.24
C ASP A 110 -41.86 -49.81 -45.89
N ASP A 111 -42.91 -49.99 -45.07
CA ASP A 111 -43.01 -49.44 -43.71
C ASP A 111 -41.79 -49.84 -42.85
N ARG A 112 -41.39 -51.12 -42.96
CA ARG A 112 -40.21 -51.66 -42.26
C ARG A 112 -38.89 -51.07 -42.74
N GLN A 113 -38.82 -50.59 -44.00
CA GLN A 113 -37.65 -49.88 -44.52
C GLN A 113 -37.63 -48.43 -44.03
N HIS A 114 -38.78 -47.75 -43.99
CA HIS A 114 -38.89 -46.39 -43.45
C HIS A 114 -38.49 -46.32 -41.97
N LEU A 115 -39.06 -47.16 -41.10
CA LEU A 115 -38.63 -47.21 -39.69
C LEU A 115 -37.16 -47.60 -39.53
N ALA A 116 -36.60 -48.45 -40.41
CA ALA A 116 -35.18 -48.81 -40.34
C ALA A 116 -34.26 -47.63 -40.70
N VAL A 117 -34.68 -46.73 -41.60
CA VAL A 117 -33.98 -45.48 -41.92
C VAL A 117 -34.06 -44.49 -40.76
N GLU A 118 -35.23 -44.30 -40.15
CA GLU A 118 -35.40 -43.40 -38.99
C GLU A 118 -34.60 -43.87 -37.77
N LEU A 119 -34.54 -45.18 -37.53
CA LEU A 119 -33.73 -45.80 -36.47
C LEU A 119 -32.22 -45.70 -36.80
N ALA A 120 -31.83 -45.70 -38.08
CA ALA A 120 -30.46 -45.40 -38.48
C ALA A 120 -30.10 -43.91 -38.28
N ASP A 121 -31.01 -42.99 -38.60
CA ASP A 121 -30.82 -41.54 -38.47
C ASP A 121 -30.77 -41.08 -37.01
N THR A 122 -31.64 -41.58 -36.15
CA THR A 122 -31.60 -41.34 -34.70
C THR A 122 -30.32 -41.89 -34.08
N LYS A 123 -29.88 -43.09 -34.49
CA LYS A 123 -28.58 -43.67 -34.12
C LYS A 123 -27.38 -42.87 -34.67
N GLY A 124 -27.54 -42.23 -35.83
CA GLY A 124 -26.57 -41.30 -36.43
C GLY A 124 -26.51 -39.93 -35.72
N LYS A 125 -27.63 -39.42 -35.21
CA LYS A 125 -27.69 -38.24 -34.33
C LYS A 125 -27.02 -38.55 -32.99
N LEU A 126 -27.36 -39.68 -32.35
CA LEU A 126 -26.75 -40.13 -31.09
C LEU A 126 -25.22 -40.32 -31.19
N ARG A 127 -24.71 -40.77 -32.34
CA ARG A 127 -23.26 -40.83 -32.59
C ARG A 127 -22.61 -39.44 -32.62
N ARG A 128 -23.22 -38.49 -33.34
CA ARG A 128 -22.73 -37.10 -33.40
C ARG A 128 -22.73 -36.45 -32.02
N SER A 129 -23.82 -36.52 -31.27
CA SER A 129 -23.88 -35.92 -29.93
C SER A 129 -23.00 -36.60 -28.88
N ARG A 130 -22.50 -37.82 -29.13
CA ARG A 130 -21.41 -38.42 -28.34
C ARG A 130 -20.06 -37.84 -28.73
N GLN A 131 -19.76 -37.76 -30.02
CA GLN A 131 -18.52 -37.14 -30.51
C GLN A 131 -18.43 -35.65 -30.10
N GLU A 132 -19.52 -34.89 -30.23
CA GLU A 132 -19.63 -33.50 -29.77
C GLU A 132 -19.33 -33.38 -28.25
N LEU A 133 -19.76 -34.36 -27.44
CA LEU A 133 -19.52 -34.38 -25.99
C LEU A 133 -18.08 -34.82 -25.64
N GLU A 134 -17.50 -35.75 -26.42
CA GLU A 134 -16.09 -36.14 -26.34
C GLU A 134 -15.18 -34.93 -26.69
N GLU A 135 -15.42 -34.26 -27.83
CA GLU A 135 -14.73 -33.02 -28.22
C GLU A 135 -14.87 -31.89 -27.18
N LYS A 136 -16.05 -31.78 -26.54
CA LYS A 136 -16.27 -30.80 -25.46
C LYS A 136 -15.56 -31.17 -24.16
N THR A 137 -15.38 -32.45 -23.83
CA THR A 137 -14.59 -32.85 -22.65
C THR A 137 -13.09 -32.67 -22.89
N GLU A 138 -12.58 -32.86 -24.11
CA GLU A 138 -11.20 -32.52 -24.48
C GLU A 138 -10.94 -31.01 -24.35
N GLN A 139 -11.81 -30.16 -24.92
CA GLN A 139 -11.73 -28.69 -24.79
C GLN A 139 -11.79 -28.21 -23.32
N LEU A 140 -12.56 -28.89 -22.46
CA LEU A 140 -12.64 -28.57 -21.03
C LEU A 140 -11.36 -28.98 -20.29
N MET A 141 -10.74 -30.09 -20.67
CA MET A 141 -9.43 -30.51 -20.13
C MET A 141 -8.31 -29.54 -20.54
N ASP A 142 -8.27 -29.10 -21.80
CA ASP A 142 -7.25 -28.14 -22.26
C ASP A 142 -7.40 -26.76 -21.61
N THR A 143 -8.61 -26.19 -21.57
CA THR A 143 -8.85 -24.90 -20.89
C THR A 143 -8.58 -24.96 -19.39
N LYS A 144 -8.79 -26.13 -18.76
CA LYS A 144 -8.34 -26.36 -17.38
C LYS A 144 -6.80 -26.39 -17.27
N ASN A 145 -6.11 -27.11 -18.15
CA ASN A 145 -4.64 -27.15 -18.17
C ASN A 145 -4.03 -25.76 -18.41
N GLU A 146 -4.72 -24.88 -19.14
CA GLU A 146 -4.34 -23.48 -19.32
C GLU A 146 -4.58 -22.64 -18.06
N LEU A 147 -5.71 -22.82 -17.38
CA LEU A 147 -5.95 -22.20 -16.06
C LEU A 147 -4.88 -22.61 -15.03
N ASP A 148 -4.57 -23.91 -14.91
CA ASP A 148 -3.57 -24.43 -13.98
C ASP A 148 -2.16 -23.84 -14.28
N ARG A 149 -1.84 -23.55 -15.55
CA ARG A 149 -0.60 -22.84 -15.95
C ARG A 149 -0.62 -21.36 -15.57
N LEU A 150 -1.72 -20.66 -15.87
CA LEU A 150 -1.88 -19.24 -15.57
C LEU A 150 -1.85 -18.96 -14.06
N ASP A 151 -2.43 -19.85 -13.25
CA ASP A 151 -2.33 -19.77 -11.79
C ASP A 151 -0.87 -19.94 -11.33
N ALA A 152 -0.12 -20.89 -11.88
CA ALA A 152 1.30 -21.08 -11.56
C ALA A 152 2.15 -19.85 -11.94
N GLU A 153 1.92 -19.24 -13.11
CA GLU A 153 2.58 -18.01 -13.53
C GLU A 153 2.21 -16.82 -12.64
N MET A 154 0.94 -16.69 -12.27
CA MET A 154 0.45 -15.65 -11.37
C MET A 154 1.02 -15.78 -9.95
N GLN A 155 1.20 -17.00 -9.43
CA GLN A 155 1.92 -17.22 -8.17
C GLN A 155 3.42 -16.89 -8.28
N LYS A 156 4.07 -17.21 -9.41
CA LYS A 156 5.46 -16.83 -9.69
C LYS A 156 5.62 -15.29 -9.71
N GLN A 157 4.76 -14.57 -10.42
CA GLN A 157 4.74 -13.11 -10.44
C GLN A 157 4.50 -12.50 -9.06
N LYS A 158 3.64 -13.11 -8.22
CA LYS A 158 3.44 -12.69 -6.82
C LYS A 158 4.71 -12.85 -5.98
N GLN A 159 5.45 -13.95 -6.15
CA GLN A 159 6.73 -14.17 -5.45
C GLN A 159 7.81 -13.17 -5.91
N GLU A 160 7.93 -12.92 -7.21
CA GLU A 160 8.83 -11.92 -7.78
C GLU A 160 8.49 -10.50 -7.29
N ASN A 161 7.21 -10.15 -7.22
CA ASN A 161 6.76 -8.86 -6.65
C ASN A 161 7.14 -8.71 -5.17
N LEU A 162 6.97 -9.77 -4.35
CA LEU A 162 7.40 -9.78 -2.95
C LEU A 162 8.93 -9.64 -2.79
N GLN A 163 9.72 -10.26 -3.68
CA GLN A 163 11.17 -10.11 -3.73
C GLN A 163 11.57 -8.67 -4.08
N LEU A 164 11.01 -8.10 -5.16
CA LEU A 164 11.22 -6.70 -5.56
C LEU A 164 10.80 -5.71 -4.46
N LEU A 165 9.72 -6.00 -3.71
CA LEU A 165 9.32 -5.21 -2.54
C LEU A 165 10.29 -5.34 -1.35
N SER A 166 11.06 -6.43 -1.24
CA SER A 166 12.13 -6.57 -0.25
C SER A 166 13.40 -5.82 -0.69
N GLU A 167 13.78 -5.93 -1.96
CA GLU A 167 14.89 -5.19 -2.56
C GLU A 167 14.65 -3.69 -2.49
N ALA A 168 13.46 -3.21 -2.87
CA ALA A 168 13.05 -1.82 -2.74
C ALA A 168 12.94 -1.32 -1.28
N ARG A 169 13.06 -2.20 -0.27
CA ARG A 169 13.27 -1.81 1.14
C ARG A 169 14.76 -1.74 1.48
N SER A 170 15.58 -2.71 1.05
CA SER A 170 17.04 -2.65 1.22
C SER A 170 17.68 -1.45 0.51
N VAL A 171 17.25 -1.12 -0.72
CA VAL A 171 17.71 0.05 -1.49
C VAL A 171 17.32 1.38 -0.81
N ARG A 172 16.27 1.41 0.03
CA ARG A 172 15.97 2.56 0.87
C ARG A 172 16.95 2.66 2.04
N ALA A 173 17.14 1.57 2.80
CA ALA A 173 18.12 1.53 3.90
C ALA A 173 19.54 1.91 3.43
N TYR A 174 19.99 1.41 2.27
CA TYR A 174 21.30 1.79 1.71
C TYR A 174 21.38 3.25 1.25
N ARG A 175 20.26 3.90 0.87
CA ARG A 175 20.25 5.35 0.61
C ARG A 175 20.36 6.12 1.92
N ASP A 176 19.60 5.72 2.94
CA ASP A 176 19.64 6.34 4.27
C ASP A 176 21.06 6.23 4.89
N GLU A 177 21.73 5.08 4.70
CA GLU A 177 23.14 4.89 5.07
C GLU A 177 24.10 5.78 4.26
N VAL A 178 23.93 5.87 2.94
CA VAL A 178 24.75 6.74 2.07
C VAL A 178 24.58 8.22 2.43
N ASP A 179 23.37 8.67 2.76
CA ASP A 179 23.11 10.05 3.15
C ASP A 179 23.64 10.35 4.56
N ALA A 180 23.55 9.39 5.50
CA ALA A 180 24.22 9.48 6.80
C ALA A 180 25.76 9.49 6.68
N LEU A 181 26.33 8.82 5.67
CA LEU A 181 27.76 8.86 5.36
C LEU A 181 28.16 10.19 4.69
N ARG A 182 27.34 10.75 3.80
CA ARG A 182 27.53 12.09 3.21
C ARG A 182 27.53 13.18 4.29
N GLU A 183 26.61 13.11 5.25
CA GLU A 183 26.64 14.01 6.41
C GLU A 183 27.92 13.86 7.24
N ARG A 184 28.40 12.62 7.44
CA ARG A 184 29.65 12.38 8.19
C ARG A 184 30.85 12.97 7.46
N ALA A 185 30.96 12.78 6.15
CA ALA A 185 31.99 13.42 5.33
C ALA A 185 31.92 14.95 5.45
N GLY A 186 30.74 15.54 5.19
CA GLY A 186 30.52 16.98 5.32
C GLY A 186 30.69 17.56 6.74
N ARG A 187 30.75 16.72 7.79
CA ARG A 187 31.19 17.10 9.14
C ARG A 187 32.72 17.01 9.31
N VAL A 188 33.38 16.01 8.71
CA VAL A 188 34.84 15.92 8.66
C VAL A 188 35.43 17.11 7.92
N ASP A 189 34.93 17.45 6.73
CA ASP A 189 35.41 18.59 5.94
C ASP A 189 35.41 19.90 6.75
N ARG A 190 34.34 20.15 7.52
CA ARG A 190 34.23 21.32 8.41
C ARG A 190 35.29 21.29 9.51
N LEU A 191 35.43 20.16 10.20
CA LEU A 191 36.44 19.98 11.24
C LEU A 191 37.86 20.12 10.69
N GLU A 192 38.13 19.69 9.46
CA GLU A 192 39.42 19.90 8.79
C GLU A 192 39.67 21.38 8.49
N THR A 193 38.68 22.14 8.01
CA THR A 193 38.83 23.60 7.83
C THR A 193 38.99 24.36 9.16
N GLU A 194 38.37 23.90 10.24
CA GLU A 194 38.58 24.45 11.59
C GLU A 194 39.98 24.12 12.11
N LEU A 195 40.43 22.87 11.94
CA LEU A 195 41.78 22.42 12.32
C LEU A 195 42.87 23.15 11.52
N ALA A 196 42.63 23.46 10.24
CA ALA A 196 43.49 24.33 9.44
C ALA A 196 43.59 25.74 10.04
N ARG A 197 42.46 26.38 10.38
CA ARG A 197 42.44 27.69 11.05
C ARG A 197 43.09 27.68 12.43
N PHE A 198 42.98 26.58 13.18
CA PHE A 198 43.69 26.42 14.45
C PHE A 198 45.20 26.23 14.25
N LYS A 199 45.64 25.57 13.18
CA LYS A 199 47.06 25.53 12.78
C LYS A 199 47.56 26.93 12.40
N GLU A 200 46.84 27.70 11.59
CA GLU A 200 47.21 29.08 11.24
C GLU A 200 47.40 29.94 12.50
N ARG A 201 46.42 29.96 13.39
CA ARG A 201 46.51 30.65 14.70
C ARG A 201 47.65 30.18 15.58
N LEU A 202 48.03 28.90 15.50
CA LEU A 202 49.20 28.38 16.22
C LEU A 202 50.51 28.91 15.63
N HIS A 203 50.61 29.06 14.30
CA HIS A 203 51.75 29.73 13.67
C HIS A 203 51.82 31.21 14.06
N ASP A 204 50.68 31.92 14.12
CA ASP A 204 50.63 33.31 14.62
C ASP A 204 51.17 33.38 16.06
N VAL A 205 50.73 32.47 16.95
CA VAL A 205 51.21 32.41 18.34
C VAL A 205 52.72 32.10 18.40
N HIS A 206 53.24 31.22 17.55
CA HIS A 206 54.69 30.97 17.47
C HIS A 206 55.47 32.19 16.95
N PHE A 207 54.93 32.90 15.94
CA PHE A 207 55.52 34.14 15.42
C PHE A 207 55.55 35.25 16.48
N TYR A 208 54.42 35.52 17.14
CA TYR A 208 54.39 36.51 18.22
C TYR A 208 55.24 36.11 19.42
N LYS A 209 55.35 34.81 19.73
CA LYS A 209 56.28 34.33 20.77
C LYS A 209 57.72 34.66 20.39
N ALA A 210 58.17 34.27 19.19
CA ALA A 210 59.52 34.54 18.71
C ALA A 210 59.82 36.05 18.69
N ARG A 211 58.89 36.87 18.18
CA ARG A 211 59.05 38.34 18.14
C ARG A 211 59.12 38.97 19.54
N VAL A 212 58.46 38.38 20.54
CA VAL A 212 58.56 38.82 21.94
C VAL A 212 59.82 38.29 22.63
N GLU A 213 60.44 37.21 22.13
CA GLU A 213 61.74 36.73 22.58
C GLU A 213 62.88 37.59 21.99
N GLU A 214 62.85 37.89 20.69
CA GLU A 214 63.72 38.91 20.05
C GLU A 214 63.70 40.25 20.81
N LEU A 215 62.51 40.80 21.06
CA LEU A 215 62.37 42.08 21.76
C LEU A 215 62.82 42.02 23.23
N ARG A 216 62.94 40.83 23.85
CA ARG A 216 63.55 40.69 25.18
C ARG A 216 65.06 40.70 25.10
N GLU A 217 65.65 40.06 24.10
CA GLU A 217 67.10 40.08 23.85
C GLU A 217 67.58 41.50 23.49
N ASP A 218 66.81 42.22 22.65
CA ASP A 218 67.00 43.66 22.40
C ASP A 218 66.96 44.48 23.71
N ASN A 219 65.98 44.23 24.59
CA ASN A 219 65.88 44.95 25.86
C ASN A 219 67.00 44.60 26.85
N VAL A 220 67.51 43.36 26.86
CA VAL A 220 68.66 42.97 27.70
C VAL A 220 69.93 43.71 27.23
N THR A 221 70.24 43.71 25.93
CA THR A 221 71.42 44.42 25.41
C THR A 221 71.32 45.94 25.57
N LEU A 222 70.11 46.52 25.48
CA LEU A 222 69.86 47.92 25.83
C LEU A 222 70.05 48.22 27.33
N LEU A 223 69.74 47.28 28.22
CA LEU A 223 70.02 47.43 29.65
C LEU A 223 71.52 47.30 29.97
N GLU A 224 72.22 46.36 29.34
CA GLU A 224 73.68 46.17 29.49
C GLU A 224 74.47 47.39 28.99
N THR A 225 74.11 47.91 27.81
CA THR A 225 74.72 49.14 27.27
C THR A 225 74.39 50.36 28.12
N LYS A 226 73.17 50.45 28.68
CA LYS A 226 72.83 51.48 29.67
C LYS A 226 73.70 51.38 30.93
N THR A 227 73.88 50.19 31.52
CA THR A 227 74.69 50.05 32.75
C THR A 227 76.16 50.40 32.47
N LEU A 228 76.70 49.99 31.32
CA LEU A 228 78.05 50.36 30.91
C LEU A 228 78.23 51.89 30.77
N LEU A 229 77.23 52.60 30.23
CA LEU A 229 77.25 54.06 30.14
C LEU A 229 77.10 54.74 31.51
N GLU A 230 76.32 54.16 32.43
CA GLU A 230 76.21 54.64 33.82
C GLU A 230 77.52 54.44 34.61
N GLU A 231 78.23 53.32 34.41
CA GLU A 231 79.56 53.06 34.95
C GLU A 231 80.63 54.02 34.38
N GLN A 232 80.61 54.26 33.06
CA GLN A 232 81.50 55.23 32.42
C GLN A 232 81.24 56.66 32.93
N LEU A 233 79.97 57.05 33.12
CA LEU A 233 79.59 58.34 33.69
C LEU A 233 80.00 58.46 35.16
N SER A 234 79.87 57.40 35.95
CA SER A 234 80.38 57.35 37.33
C SER A 234 81.91 57.50 37.36
N THR A 235 82.62 56.81 36.48
CA THR A 235 84.08 56.90 36.31
C THR A 235 84.54 58.27 35.79
N ALA A 236 83.71 58.96 35.00
CA ALA A 236 83.95 60.35 34.61
C ALA A 236 83.79 61.30 35.80
N ARG A 237 82.72 61.15 36.59
CA ARG A 237 82.47 61.95 37.80
C ARG A 237 83.61 61.79 38.82
N GLY A 238 84.00 60.56 39.18
CA GLY A 238 85.11 60.33 40.10
C GLY A 238 86.46 60.89 39.64
N ARG A 239 86.70 60.99 38.33
CA ARG A 239 87.86 61.71 37.77
C ARG A 239 87.74 63.23 37.93
N CYS A 240 86.56 63.79 37.73
CA CYS A 240 86.31 65.20 38.04
C CYS A 240 86.46 65.49 39.53
N ASP A 241 85.96 64.63 40.42
CA ASP A 241 86.08 64.80 41.88
C ASP A 241 87.55 64.80 42.31
N LYS A 242 88.37 63.85 41.81
CA LYS A 242 89.82 63.83 42.05
C LYS A 242 90.55 65.03 41.44
N LEU A 243 90.06 65.60 40.33
CA LEU A 243 90.59 66.85 39.77
C LEU A 243 90.31 68.04 40.71
N HIS A 244 89.09 68.19 41.24
CA HIS A 244 88.79 69.23 42.23
C HIS A 244 89.62 69.09 43.53
N GLU A 245 89.91 67.86 43.97
CA GLU A 245 90.86 67.63 45.08
C GLU A 245 92.27 68.14 44.75
N LEU A 246 92.78 67.80 43.56
CA LEU A 246 94.12 68.25 43.12
C LEU A 246 94.19 69.77 42.90
N GLU A 247 93.12 70.41 42.43
CA GLU A 247 93.02 71.87 42.33
C GLU A 247 93.05 72.52 43.72
N LYS A 248 92.32 71.96 44.70
CA LYS A 248 92.34 72.41 46.10
C LYS A 248 93.73 72.27 46.73
N GLU A 249 94.40 71.14 46.50
CA GLU A 249 95.80 70.93 46.90
C GLU A 249 96.74 71.93 46.22
N ASN A 250 96.57 72.19 44.92
CA ASN A 250 97.38 73.15 44.16
C ASN A 250 97.21 74.58 44.68
N LEU A 251 95.98 75.01 44.99
CA LEU A 251 95.70 76.31 45.59
C LEU A 251 96.32 76.44 47.00
N HIS A 252 96.25 75.38 47.82
CA HIS A 252 96.90 75.38 49.13
C HIS A 252 98.44 75.48 49.02
N LEU A 253 99.05 74.77 48.08
CA LEU A 253 100.49 74.86 47.81
C LEU A 253 100.90 76.24 47.26
N ARG A 254 100.07 76.89 46.42
CA ARG A 254 100.30 78.28 45.98
C ARG A 254 100.24 79.27 47.14
N SER A 255 99.28 79.13 48.05
CA SER A 255 99.23 79.95 49.28
C SER A 255 100.52 79.79 50.08
N LYS A 256 100.90 78.54 50.38
CA LYS A 256 102.11 78.25 51.16
C LYS A 256 103.41 78.73 50.48
N LEU A 257 103.48 78.68 49.15
CA LEU A 257 104.59 79.30 48.41
C LEU A 257 104.60 80.81 48.63
N HIS A 258 103.46 81.49 48.46
CA HIS A 258 103.36 82.93 48.68
C HIS A 258 103.72 83.34 50.12
N ASP A 259 103.28 82.58 51.12
CA ASP A 259 103.65 82.77 52.53
C ASP A 259 105.19 82.71 52.70
N MET A 260 105.84 81.68 52.16
CA MET A 260 107.31 81.55 52.19
C MET A 260 108.05 82.61 51.36
N GLU A 261 107.42 83.18 50.32
CA GLU A 261 107.98 84.31 49.58
C GLU A 261 107.92 85.61 50.39
N ILE A 262 106.85 85.83 51.15
CA ILE A 262 106.72 86.94 52.10
C ILE A 262 107.77 86.80 53.21
N ASP A 263 107.92 85.61 53.80
CA ASP A 263 108.93 85.33 54.83
C ASP A 263 110.34 85.64 54.28
N ARG A 264 110.71 85.05 53.13
CA ARG A 264 111.98 85.28 52.43
C ARG A 264 112.24 86.76 52.13
N ASP A 265 111.21 87.49 51.71
CA ASP A 265 111.34 88.91 51.35
C ASP A 265 111.24 89.85 52.58
N SER A 266 110.92 89.30 53.76
CA SER A 266 111.15 89.94 55.07
C SER A 266 112.56 89.67 55.59
N ASP A 267 113.08 88.44 55.43
CA ASP A 267 114.47 88.07 55.77
C ASP A 267 115.47 88.90 54.95
N LYS A 268 115.22 89.10 53.64
CA LYS A 268 116.02 90.01 52.79
C LYS A 268 116.09 91.42 53.36
N LYS A 269 114.95 92.01 53.73
CA LYS A 269 114.90 93.35 54.31
C LYS A 269 115.64 93.40 55.65
N ARG A 270 115.53 92.37 56.49
CA ARG A 270 116.28 92.34 57.75
C ARG A 270 117.78 92.15 57.53
N LEU A 271 118.20 91.45 56.47
CA LEU A 271 119.61 91.39 56.05
C LEU A 271 120.09 92.72 55.46
N GLU A 272 119.27 93.43 54.69
CA GLU A 272 119.55 94.78 54.18
C GLU A 272 119.71 95.78 55.34
N GLU A 273 118.76 95.80 56.29
CA GLU A 273 118.85 96.56 57.54
C GLU A 273 120.13 96.24 58.33
N LEU A 274 120.46 94.95 58.52
CA LEU A 274 121.68 94.53 59.22
C LEU A 274 122.97 94.89 58.47
N LEU A 275 122.95 94.96 57.14
CA LEU A 275 124.08 95.43 56.34
C LEU A 275 124.24 96.95 56.43
N GLU A 276 123.14 97.71 56.47
CA GLU A 276 123.16 99.15 56.73
C GLU A 276 123.64 99.46 58.16
N GLU A 277 123.10 98.77 59.18
CA GLU A 277 123.56 98.84 60.57
C GLU A 277 125.08 98.56 60.66
N ASN A 278 125.57 97.50 59.99
CA ASN A 278 126.99 97.13 59.98
C ASN A 278 127.87 98.15 59.23
N MET A 279 127.41 98.67 58.08
CA MET A 279 128.13 99.72 57.36
C MET A 279 128.22 101.02 58.18
N LEU A 280 127.15 101.39 58.89
CA LEU A 280 127.14 102.54 59.79
C LEU A 280 128.09 102.35 60.98
N LEU A 281 128.16 101.13 61.53
CA LEU A 281 129.14 100.77 62.57
C LEU A 281 130.58 100.80 62.03
N GLU A 282 130.84 100.33 60.81
CA GLU A 282 132.16 100.39 60.18
C GLU A 282 132.58 101.84 59.88
N ILE A 283 131.65 102.69 59.45
CA ILE A 283 131.87 104.14 59.27
C ILE A 283 132.16 104.81 60.62
N SER A 284 131.39 104.51 61.66
CA SER A 284 131.61 105.04 63.02
C SER A 284 132.95 104.58 63.60
N GLN A 285 133.33 103.32 63.39
CA GLN A 285 134.64 102.78 63.77
C GLN A 285 135.77 103.50 63.03
N LYS A 286 135.64 103.74 61.72
CA LYS A 286 136.59 104.50 60.91
C LYS A 286 136.68 105.96 61.36
N GLN A 287 135.56 106.59 61.72
CA GLN A 287 135.52 107.95 62.27
C GLN A 287 136.26 108.02 63.62
N SER A 288 135.98 107.10 64.56
CA SER A 288 136.68 107.04 65.85
C SER A 288 138.19 106.73 65.70
N MET A 289 138.58 105.90 64.73
CA MET A 289 139.98 105.72 64.31
C MET A 289 140.60 107.02 63.81
N ASN A 290 139.90 107.76 62.95
CA ASN A 290 140.38 109.03 62.40
C ASN A 290 140.47 110.13 63.46
N GLU A 291 139.53 110.20 64.41
CA GLU A 291 139.59 111.09 65.57
C GLU A 291 140.80 110.76 66.47
N SER A 292 141.03 109.46 66.73
CA SER A 292 142.21 108.99 67.46
C SER A 292 143.52 109.36 66.75
N ALA A 293 143.56 109.25 65.41
CA ALA A 293 144.69 109.68 64.61
C ALA A 293 144.85 111.21 64.57
N HIS A 294 143.75 111.98 64.58
CA HIS A 294 143.77 113.44 64.58
C HIS A 294 144.25 114.00 65.91
N LEU A 295 143.83 113.43 67.05
CA LEU A 295 144.38 113.73 68.37
C LEU A 295 145.89 113.39 68.45
N GLY A 296 146.32 112.29 67.81
CA GLY A 296 147.75 111.99 67.63
C GLY A 296 148.51 113.06 66.83
N TRP A 297 147.88 113.60 65.79
CA TRP A 297 148.45 114.67 64.96
C TRP A 297 148.48 116.03 65.67
N GLU A 298 147.47 116.38 66.47
CA GLU A 298 147.48 117.61 67.29
C GLU A 298 148.61 117.59 68.34
N LEU A 299 148.91 116.41 68.91
CA LEU A 299 150.08 116.23 69.77
C LEU A 299 151.42 116.44 69.03
N GLU A 300 151.53 116.06 67.75
CA GLU A 300 152.72 116.35 66.92
C GLU A 300 152.81 117.83 66.48
N GLN A 301 151.69 118.52 66.23
CA GLN A 301 151.72 119.92 65.79
C GLN A 301 152.28 120.87 66.87
N LEU A 302 152.09 120.55 68.16
CA LEU A 302 152.67 121.31 69.26
C LEU A 302 154.21 121.16 69.37
N THR A 303 154.84 120.25 68.61
CA THR A 303 156.29 119.97 68.73
C THR A 303 157.19 120.60 67.66
N LYS A 304 156.66 121.30 66.65
CA LYS A 304 157.46 121.79 65.50
C LYS A 304 157.18 123.24 65.08
N ASN A 305 157.96 124.17 65.63
CA ASN A 305 158.11 125.55 65.13
C ASN A 305 159.60 125.93 65.02
N ASN A 306 160.17 125.94 63.79
CA ASN A 306 161.27 126.81 63.34
C ASN A 306 161.72 126.54 61.87
N GLU A 307 161.65 127.59 61.02
CA GLU A 307 162.68 128.12 60.07
C GLU A 307 163.48 127.23 59.06
N VAL A 308 163.90 127.65 57.82
CA VAL A 308 163.50 128.74 56.86
C VAL A 308 164.27 128.65 55.49
N ASN A 309 163.80 129.29 54.38
CA ASN A 309 164.54 130.18 53.39
C ASN A 309 164.50 130.02 51.82
N GLU A 310 164.43 131.20 51.14
CA GLU A 310 164.58 131.68 49.71
C GLU A 310 164.41 130.73 48.46
N ALA A 311 164.67 131.03 47.16
CA ALA A 311 165.35 132.09 46.35
C ALA A 311 164.78 132.12 44.88
N CYS A 312 165.35 132.80 43.84
CA CYS A 312 165.52 134.24 43.47
C CYS A 312 166.32 134.37 42.13
N LYS A 313 166.57 135.48 41.36
CA LYS A 313 166.29 136.96 41.23
C LYS A 313 166.57 137.37 39.72
N SER A 314 166.36 138.62 39.22
CA SER A 314 166.47 138.98 37.76
C SER A 314 166.78 140.47 37.39
N PHE A 315 167.26 140.79 36.15
CA PHE A 315 167.46 142.15 35.55
C PHE A 315 167.65 142.19 33.99
N VAL A 316 167.72 143.37 33.31
CA VAL A 316 167.80 143.59 31.81
C VAL A 316 168.28 145.01 31.38
N PHE A 317 168.49 145.33 30.06
CA PHE A 317 168.29 146.64 29.33
C PHE A 317 169.41 147.18 28.34
N GLU A 318 168.99 148.11 27.44
CA GLU A 318 169.68 149.26 26.78
C GLU A 318 170.75 149.16 25.66
N LEU A 319 170.41 149.59 24.42
CA LEU A 319 170.76 150.93 23.86
C LEU A 319 170.04 151.23 22.52
N ASN A 320 170.01 152.50 22.10
CA ASN A 320 169.17 153.04 21.02
C ASN A 320 169.99 153.47 19.77
N GLU A 321 169.28 153.96 18.74
CA GLU A 321 169.73 154.91 17.71
C GLU A 321 170.48 154.38 16.47
N THR A 322 169.70 153.97 15.47
CA THR A 322 169.89 154.34 14.03
C THR A 322 168.57 154.10 13.27
N ALA A 323 167.47 154.60 13.84
CA ALA A 323 166.13 154.03 13.69
C ALA A 323 165.18 154.85 12.80
N SER A 324 165.37 154.86 11.47
CA SER A 324 164.42 155.54 10.55
C SER A 324 164.22 154.91 9.16
N SER A 325 164.85 153.77 8.84
CA SER A 325 164.75 153.16 7.49
C SER A 325 164.44 151.66 7.45
N ARG A 326 164.60 150.93 8.58
CA ARG A 326 164.42 149.47 8.64
C ARG A 326 163.17 149.01 9.39
N LEU A 327 162.67 149.84 10.30
CA LEU A 327 161.57 149.51 11.23
C LEU A 327 160.21 149.37 10.50
N LEU A 328 159.94 150.24 9.53
CA LEU A 328 158.71 150.25 8.71
C LEU A 328 158.50 148.97 7.85
N LYS A 329 159.55 148.16 7.62
CA LYS A 329 159.39 146.85 6.98
C LYS A 329 158.95 145.78 7.98
N LEU A 330 159.57 145.76 9.15
CA LEU A 330 159.25 144.83 10.24
C LEU A 330 157.85 145.08 10.82
N GLU A 331 157.36 146.33 10.86
CA GLU A 331 155.98 146.62 11.26
C GLU A 331 154.94 146.03 10.30
N LYS A 332 155.19 146.07 8.97
CA LYS A 332 154.30 145.44 7.98
C LYS A 332 154.32 143.92 8.09
N GLU A 333 155.49 143.32 8.33
CA GLU A 333 155.62 141.89 8.57
C GLU A 333 154.86 141.49 9.87
N ASN A 334 154.99 142.27 10.94
CA ASN A 334 154.27 142.03 12.20
C ASN A 334 152.73 142.16 12.06
N GLN A 335 152.24 143.18 11.33
CA GLN A 335 150.80 143.28 11.02
C GLN A 335 150.30 142.11 10.17
N SER A 336 151.09 141.63 9.19
CA SER A 336 150.70 140.45 8.39
C SER A 336 150.62 139.18 9.23
N LEU A 337 151.54 139.01 10.20
CA LEU A 337 151.50 137.89 11.15
C LEU A 337 150.27 137.96 12.06
N GLN A 338 149.88 139.15 12.52
CA GLN A 338 148.66 139.32 13.32
C GLN A 338 147.38 138.97 12.52
N SER A 339 147.32 139.31 11.23
CA SER A 339 146.24 138.86 10.33
C SER A 339 146.18 137.33 10.29
N THR A 340 147.31 136.66 9.99
CA THR A 340 147.34 135.19 9.92
C THR A 340 146.99 134.51 11.24
N ILE A 341 147.29 135.11 12.40
CA ILE A 341 146.89 134.58 13.71
C ILE A 341 145.37 134.72 13.94
N GLN A 342 144.73 135.78 13.43
CA GLN A 342 143.28 135.91 13.50
C GLN A 342 142.58 134.96 12.52
N GLU A 343 143.06 134.86 11.29
CA GLU A 343 142.59 133.90 10.28
C GLU A 343 142.69 132.46 10.81
N LEU A 344 143.80 132.10 11.46
CA LEU A 344 143.96 130.78 12.11
C LEU A 344 142.97 130.56 13.27
N ARG A 345 142.62 131.59 14.05
CA ARG A 345 141.61 131.49 15.13
C ARG A 345 140.17 131.38 14.61
N GLU A 346 139.91 131.88 13.41
CA GLU A 346 138.61 131.75 12.73
C GLU A 346 138.52 130.40 12.01
N ALA A 347 139.64 129.90 11.47
CA ALA A 347 139.78 128.51 11.01
C ALA A 347 139.62 127.48 12.14
N SER A 348 140.18 127.73 13.34
CA SER A 348 139.95 126.87 14.51
C SER A 348 138.48 126.82 14.91
N ARG A 349 137.79 127.98 14.96
CA ARG A 349 136.36 128.04 15.34
C ARG A 349 135.46 127.32 14.33
N SER A 350 135.68 127.53 13.04
CA SER A 350 134.92 126.83 12.00
C SER A 350 135.21 125.31 11.96
N LEU A 351 136.40 124.88 12.39
CA LEU A 351 136.71 123.46 12.60
C LEU A 351 135.98 122.88 13.84
N GLU A 352 135.90 123.63 14.94
CA GLU A 352 135.13 123.24 16.15
C GLU A 352 133.62 123.17 15.86
N GLU A 353 133.06 124.19 15.19
CA GLU A 353 131.67 124.23 14.73
C GLU A 353 131.37 123.05 13.77
N GLY A 354 132.26 122.78 12.81
CA GLY A 354 132.15 121.63 11.92
C GLY A 354 132.23 120.28 12.65
N HIS A 355 133.02 120.18 13.72
CA HIS A 355 133.10 118.97 14.53
C HIS A 355 131.84 118.74 15.37
N VAL A 356 131.28 119.79 15.99
CA VAL A 356 129.99 119.71 16.69
C VAL A 356 128.89 119.24 15.72
N HIS A 357 128.81 119.87 14.54
CA HIS A 357 127.78 119.52 13.56
C HIS A 357 127.94 118.10 12.99
N ALA A 358 129.18 117.61 12.85
CA ALA A 358 129.43 116.20 12.51
C ALA A 358 128.94 115.24 13.62
N VAL A 359 129.15 115.57 14.90
CA VAL A 359 128.66 114.76 16.04
C VAL A 359 127.13 114.80 16.16
N GLU A 360 126.50 115.92 15.83
CA GLU A 360 125.04 116.03 15.69
C GLU A 360 124.53 115.12 14.58
N LEU A 361 125.10 115.21 13.38
CA LEU A 361 124.74 114.35 12.23
C LEU A 361 124.98 112.86 12.51
N GLU A 362 126.04 112.49 13.23
CA GLU A 362 126.23 111.11 13.70
C GLU A 362 125.13 110.69 14.69
N ARG A 363 124.74 111.57 15.62
CA ARG A 363 123.70 111.29 16.62
C ARG A 363 122.34 111.12 15.93
N GLU A 364 122.01 111.99 14.99
CA GLU A 364 120.81 111.86 14.16
C GLU A 364 120.84 110.55 13.37
N ASN A 365 121.92 110.24 12.63
CA ASN A 365 122.07 108.96 11.92
C ASN A 365 121.91 107.75 12.85
N ARG A 366 122.47 107.77 14.07
CA ARG A 366 122.28 106.70 15.07
C ARG A 366 120.81 106.56 15.50
N THR A 367 120.06 107.67 15.64
CA THR A 367 118.62 107.61 15.97
C THR A 367 117.75 107.20 14.78
N LEU A 368 118.07 107.65 13.57
CA LEU A 368 117.40 107.26 12.33
C LEU A 368 117.62 105.77 12.04
N LYS A 369 118.85 105.27 12.20
CA LYS A 369 119.15 103.83 12.07
C LYS A 369 118.32 102.99 13.04
N LYS A 370 118.23 103.38 14.32
CA LYS A 370 117.37 102.71 15.31
C LYS A 370 115.87 102.76 14.95
N LYS A 371 115.39 103.87 14.36
CA LYS A 371 114.02 103.96 13.84
C LYS A 371 113.79 103.03 12.64
N VAL A 372 114.75 102.95 11.71
CA VAL A 372 114.70 102.03 10.56
C VAL A 372 114.75 100.58 11.02
N GLU A 373 115.61 100.24 11.98
CA GLU A 373 115.68 98.90 12.60
C GLU A 373 114.35 98.54 13.28
N GLY A 374 113.74 99.47 14.02
CA GLY A 374 112.41 99.29 14.62
C GLY A 374 111.31 99.08 13.58
N LEU A 375 111.21 99.96 12.56
CA LEU A 375 110.25 99.85 11.47
C LEU A 375 110.43 98.57 10.64
N GLN A 376 111.67 98.11 10.45
CA GLN A 376 111.96 96.82 9.82
C GLN A 376 111.37 95.67 10.64
N THR A 377 111.61 95.65 11.97
CA THR A 377 111.03 94.60 12.82
C THR A 377 109.51 94.64 12.89
N GLN A 378 108.89 95.83 12.84
CA GLN A 378 107.42 95.97 12.77
C GLN A 378 106.88 95.46 11.44
N MET A 379 107.47 95.86 10.31
CA MET A 379 107.11 95.37 8.98
C MET A 379 107.26 93.85 8.87
N ASP A 380 108.31 93.26 9.45
CA ASP A 380 108.53 91.80 9.39
C ASP A 380 107.58 91.04 10.33
N GLN A 381 107.14 91.64 11.45
CA GLN A 381 106.03 91.13 12.26
C GLN A 381 104.68 91.22 11.53
N GLU A 382 104.40 92.34 10.85
CA GLU A 382 103.19 92.51 10.05
C GLU A 382 103.13 91.50 8.90
N LYS A 383 104.26 91.24 8.19
CA LYS A 383 104.36 90.19 7.17
C LYS A 383 104.03 88.81 7.73
N GLN A 384 104.55 88.46 8.90
CA GLN A 384 104.28 87.17 9.53
C GLN A 384 102.79 87.06 9.88
N ILE A 385 102.19 88.10 10.47
CA ILE A 385 100.75 88.16 10.78
C ILE A 385 99.91 88.05 9.50
N THR A 386 100.26 88.74 8.41
CA THR A 386 99.53 88.59 7.14
C THR A 386 99.65 87.17 6.57
N HIS A 387 100.83 86.55 6.65
CA HIS A 387 101.02 85.18 6.17
C HIS A 387 100.25 84.15 7.00
N ASP A 388 100.24 84.29 8.33
CA ASP A 388 99.48 83.42 9.22
C ASP A 388 97.96 83.57 9.02
N LEU A 389 97.47 84.79 8.74
CA LEU A 389 96.08 85.04 8.37
C LEU A 389 95.73 84.53 6.95
N GLU A 390 96.65 84.60 6.00
CA GLU A 390 96.49 83.99 4.66
C GLU A 390 96.37 82.46 4.78
N ASN A 391 97.28 81.82 5.52
CA ASN A 391 97.25 80.39 5.79
C ASN A 391 95.93 79.95 6.45
N GLN A 392 95.47 80.65 7.49
CA GLN A 392 94.16 80.41 8.12
C GLN A 392 92.99 80.64 7.15
N GLY A 393 93.10 81.63 6.26
CA GLY A 393 92.12 81.89 5.21
C GLY A 393 92.03 80.75 4.19
N GLU A 394 93.16 80.16 3.80
CA GLU A 394 93.20 78.98 2.93
C GLU A 394 92.66 77.72 3.62
N GLU A 395 93.00 77.49 4.90
CA GLU A 395 92.46 76.38 5.68
C GLU A 395 90.93 76.48 5.84
N LEU A 396 90.41 77.65 6.21
CA LEU A 396 88.96 77.90 6.33
C LEU A 396 88.24 77.75 4.98
N LYS A 397 88.86 78.18 3.88
CA LYS A 397 88.36 77.99 2.51
C LYS A 397 88.34 76.51 2.12
N LEU A 398 89.35 75.73 2.50
CA LEU A 398 89.40 74.28 2.26
C LEU A 398 88.39 73.53 3.13
N GLN A 399 88.20 73.92 4.40
CA GLN A 399 87.16 73.37 5.29
C GLN A 399 85.77 73.67 4.73
N LYS A 400 85.51 74.91 4.31
CA LYS A 400 84.27 75.29 3.64
C LYS A 400 84.01 74.42 2.40
N GLN A 401 84.99 74.24 1.52
CA GLN A 401 84.84 73.39 0.32
C GLN A 401 84.61 71.90 0.62
N LYS A 402 85.05 71.40 1.79
CA LYS A 402 84.73 70.04 2.25
C LYS A 402 83.27 69.96 2.72
N LEU A 403 82.85 70.89 3.59
CA LEU A 403 81.48 70.98 4.09
C LEU A 403 80.45 71.20 2.97
N GLU A 404 80.79 72.00 1.95
CA GLU A 404 79.95 72.19 0.75
C GLU A 404 79.75 70.85 0.00
N LYS A 405 80.81 70.08 -0.23
CA LYS A 405 80.73 68.75 -0.88
C LYS A 405 80.03 67.70 -0.03
N GLU A 406 80.24 67.71 1.29
CA GLU A 406 79.53 66.83 2.21
C GLU A 406 78.02 67.14 2.18
N LEU A 407 77.64 68.43 2.19
CA LEU A 407 76.25 68.86 2.10
C LEU A 407 75.62 68.54 0.73
N GLU A 408 76.35 68.74 -0.38
CA GLU A 408 75.94 68.29 -1.72
C GLU A 408 75.72 66.77 -1.77
N SER A 409 76.60 65.97 -1.16
CA SER A 409 76.44 64.51 -1.12
C SER A 409 75.24 64.07 -0.29
N LEU A 410 75.00 64.70 0.87
CA LEU A 410 73.84 64.44 1.74
C LEU A 410 72.51 64.90 1.10
N GLN A 411 72.53 65.94 0.26
CA GLN A 411 71.40 66.32 -0.57
C GLN A 411 71.13 65.27 -1.65
N ALA A 412 72.15 64.88 -2.42
CA ALA A 412 72.02 63.89 -3.47
C ALA A 412 71.54 62.51 -2.94
N ASP A 413 71.99 62.08 -1.77
CA ASP A 413 71.54 60.83 -1.14
C ASP A 413 70.11 60.94 -0.58
N ARG A 414 69.70 62.11 -0.08
CA ARG A 414 68.29 62.35 0.29
C ARG A 414 67.36 62.41 -0.92
N ASP A 415 67.78 63.00 -2.03
CA ASP A 415 66.98 63.04 -3.25
C ASP A 415 66.83 61.64 -3.89
N LYS A 416 67.86 60.78 -3.81
CA LYS A 416 67.74 59.35 -4.13
C LYS A 416 66.71 58.66 -3.24
N GLN A 417 66.84 58.79 -1.92
CA GLN A 417 65.92 58.17 -0.96
C GLN A 417 64.47 58.64 -1.15
N ILE A 418 64.26 59.92 -1.48
CA ILE A 418 62.95 60.48 -1.81
C ILE A 418 62.41 59.88 -3.12
N SER A 419 63.26 59.69 -4.14
CA SER A 419 62.86 59.04 -5.40
C SER A 419 62.50 57.57 -5.19
N GLU A 420 63.28 56.83 -4.41
CA GLU A 420 63.05 55.43 -4.06
C GLU A 420 61.71 55.27 -3.32
N LEU A 421 61.48 56.06 -2.25
CA LEU A 421 60.22 56.06 -1.52
C LEU A 421 59.01 56.49 -2.39
N GLN A 422 59.21 57.36 -3.39
CA GLN A 422 58.17 57.69 -4.36
C GLN A 422 57.86 56.52 -5.31
N GLN A 423 58.89 55.79 -5.77
CA GLN A 423 58.72 54.60 -6.62
C GLN A 423 58.05 53.46 -5.84
N GLU A 424 58.48 53.19 -4.60
CA GLU A 424 57.81 52.24 -3.70
C GLU A 424 56.35 52.61 -3.46
N LYS A 425 56.06 53.89 -3.16
CA LYS A 425 54.69 54.37 -2.98
C LYS A 425 53.83 54.19 -4.24
N GLN A 426 54.39 54.38 -5.43
CA GLN A 426 53.69 54.13 -6.69
C GLN A 426 53.43 52.63 -6.89
N HIS A 427 54.43 51.77 -6.66
CA HIS A 427 54.30 50.31 -6.75
C HIS A 427 53.30 49.75 -5.73
N LEU A 428 53.32 50.23 -4.48
CA LEU A 428 52.32 49.90 -3.45
C LEU A 428 50.92 50.38 -3.84
N SER A 429 50.80 51.57 -4.45
CA SER A 429 49.51 52.06 -4.97
C SER A 429 48.96 51.18 -6.11
N GLN A 430 49.83 50.74 -7.02
CA GLN A 430 49.48 49.85 -8.14
C GLN A 430 49.14 48.42 -7.68
N THR A 431 49.88 47.87 -6.72
CA THR A 431 49.56 46.54 -6.16
C THR A 431 48.24 46.60 -5.39
N VAL A 432 48.01 47.62 -4.55
CA VAL A 432 46.72 47.83 -3.86
C VAL A 432 45.56 48.04 -4.84
N SER A 433 45.73 48.78 -5.94
CA SER A 433 44.67 48.91 -6.95
C SER A 433 44.41 47.58 -7.67
N SER A 434 45.45 46.81 -8.03
CA SER A 434 45.31 45.47 -8.64
C SER A 434 44.63 44.45 -7.71
N LEU A 435 44.80 44.59 -6.39
CA LEU A 435 44.17 43.75 -5.38
C LEU A 435 42.71 44.16 -5.16
N ARG A 436 42.40 45.47 -5.17
CA ARG A 436 41.02 45.98 -5.14
C ARG A 436 40.23 45.54 -6.38
N MET A 437 40.82 45.66 -7.58
CA MET A 437 40.18 45.21 -8.82
C MET A 437 39.92 43.70 -8.83
N ARG A 438 40.86 42.89 -8.31
CA ARG A 438 40.64 41.44 -8.14
C ARG A 438 39.55 41.13 -7.11
N ALA A 439 39.62 41.71 -5.91
CA ALA A 439 38.60 41.50 -4.88
C ALA A 439 37.20 41.96 -5.31
N GLN A 440 37.11 43.01 -6.14
CA GLN A 440 35.85 43.42 -6.77
C GLN A 440 35.40 42.40 -7.84
N ALA A 441 36.28 41.97 -8.75
CA ALA A 441 35.93 40.98 -9.76
C ALA A 441 35.48 39.64 -9.12
N ASP A 442 36.15 39.21 -8.05
CA ASP A 442 35.80 38.02 -7.27
C ASP A 442 34.45 38.17 -6.56
N SER A 443 34.12 39.36 -6.04
CA SER A 443 32.82 39.61 -5.39
C SER A 443 31.69 39.68 -6.42
N GLU A 444 31.92 40.32 -7.57
CA GLU A 444 30.97 40.34 -8.68
C GLU A 444 30.77 38.94 -9.29
N ALA A 445 31.82 38.10 -9.38
CA ALA A 445 31.71 36.71 -9.81
C ALA A 445 30.79 35.92 -8.86
N ARG A 446 31.06 35.97 -7.55
CA ARG A 446 30.20 35.33 -6.52
C ARG A 446 28.74 35.80 -6.59
N VAL A 447 28.50 37.08 -6.88
CA VAL A 447 27.13 37.60 -7.07
C VAL A 447 26.49 37.01 -8.33
N ARG A 448 27.20 36.94 -9.47
CA ARG A 448 26.70 36.30 -10.71
C ARG A 448 26.41 34.82 -10.50
N ASP A 449 27.25 34.12 -9.76
CA ASP A 449 27.08 32.69 -9.43
C ASP A 449 25.84 32.49 -8.54
N MET A 450 25.71 33.29 -7.47
CA MET A 450 24.50 33.28 -6.60
C MET A 450 23.22 33.66 -7.36
N GLU A 451 23.29 34.60 -8.32
CA GLU A 451 22.15 34.89 -9.20
C GLU A 451 21.81 33.72 -10.13
N ALA A 452 22.81 33.02 -10.67
CA ALA A 452 22.61 31.84 -11.51
C ALA A 452 21.98 30.69 -10.71
N GLU A 453 22.48 30.41 -9.51
CA GLU A 453 21.89 29.44 -8.58
C GLU A 453 20.44 29.81 -8.23
N ASN A 454 20.15 31.07 -7.89
CA ASN A 454 18.78 31.51 -7.62
C ASN A 454 17.85 31.36 -8.84
N ARG A 455 18.33 31.62 -10.07
CA ARG A 455 17.56 31.36 -11.30
C ARG A 455 17.23 29.87 -11.47
N VAL A 456 18.20 28.98 -11.23
CA VAL A 456 18.01 27.51 -11.30
C VAL A 456 17.08 27.02 -10.18
N LEU A 457 17.18 27.57 -8.97
CA LEU A 457 16.27 27.27 -7.86
C LEU A 457 14.84 27.72 -8.17
N HIS A 458 14.63 28.93 -8.71
CA HIS A 458 13.31 29.40 -9.12
C HIS A 458 12.71 28.56 -10.27
N GLN A 459 13.52 28.14 -11.24
CA GLN A 459 13.09 27.19 -12.28
C GLN A 459 12.69 25.84 -11.66
N THR A 460 13.50 25.30 -10.75
CA THR A 460 13.22 24.04 -10.05
C THR A 460 11.94 24.11 -9.19
N ILE A 461 11.70 25.24 -8.51
CA ILE A 461 10.48 25.50 -7.74
C ILE A 461 9.25 25.60 -8.67
N SER A 462 9.39 26.26 -9.83
CA SER A 462 8.33 26.33 -10.84
C SER A 462 7.99 24.95 -11.42
N GLU A 463 9.01 24.18 -11.81
CA GLU A 463 8.84 22.82 -12.33
C GLU A 463 8.24 21.87 -11.28
N THR A 464 8.71 21.91 -10.04
CA THR A 464 8.15 21.09 -8.96
C THR A 464 6.72 21.49 -8.62
N GLY A 465 6.39 22.78 -8.68
CA GLY A 465 5.01 23.27 -8.59
C GLY A 465 4.10 22.75 -9.72
N VAL A 466 4.57 22.76 -10.97
CA VAL A 466 3.83 22.19 -12.12
C VAL A 466 3.68 20.67 -12.01
N ARG A 467 4.71 19.95 -11.55
CA ARG A 467 4.65 18.51 -11.30
C ARG A 467 3.67 18.18 -10.15
N LEU A 468 3.66 18.97 -9.08
CA LEU A 468 2.71 18.83 -7.97
C LEU A 468 1.27 19.07 -8.43
N ALA A 469 1.02 20.13 -9.20
CA ALA A 469 -0.32 20.42 -9.74
C ALA A 469 -0.85 19.31 -10.66
N ARG A 470 0.02 18.65 -11.44
CA ARG A 470 -0.32 17.44 -12.20
C ARG A 470 -0.67 16.27 -11.27
N LEU A 471 0.20 15.93 -10.32
CA LEU A 471 -0.05 14.85 -9.36
C LEU A 471 -1.33 15.07 -8.53
N GLU A 472 -1.69 16.31 -8.21
CA GLU A 472 -3.00 16.60 -7.60
C GLU A 472 -4.18 16.40 -8.55
N ALA A 473 -4.04 16.75 -9.84
CA ALA A 473 -5.08 16.49 -10.84
C ALA A 473 -5.26 14.98 -11.07
N ASP A 474 -4.16 14.24 -11.21
CA ASP A 474 -4.13 12.77 -11.33
C ASP A 474 -4.78 12.12 -10.10
N LYS A 475 -4.46 12.60 -8.88
CA LYS A 475 -5.10 12.15 -7.64
C LYS A 475 -6.61 12.45 -7.59
N ARG A 476 -7.05 13.62 -8.07
CA ARG A 476 -8.47 13.97 -8.15
C ARG A 476 -9.21 13.11 -9.18
N GLN A 477 -8.54 12.72 -10.27
CA GLN A 477 -9.10 11.85 -11.30
C GLN A 477 -9.21 10.40 -10.80
N ALA A 478 -8.13 9.84 -10.22
CA ALA A 478 -8.13 8.50 -9.62
C ALA A 478 -9.15 8.35 -8.47
N ALA A 479 -9.42 9.42 -7.71
CA ALA A 479 -10.49 9.43 -6.72
C ALA A 479 -11.88 9.25 -7.36
N LYS A 480 -12.20 10.00 -8.43
CA LYS A 480 -13.46 9.84 -9.17
C LYS A 480 -13.61 8.45 -9.79
N GLU A 481 -12.53 7.89 -10.34
CA GLU A 481 -12.53 6.55 -10.93
C GLU A 481 -12.75 5.46 -9.87
N LEU A 482 -12.24 5.67 -8.66
CA LEU A 482 -12.45 4.78 -7.51
C LEU A 482 -13.87 4.90 -6.95
N ASP A 483 -14.43 6.10 -6.85
CA ASP A 483 -15.82 6.31 -6.42
C ASP A 483 -16.81 5.75 -7.46
N GLY A 484 -16.61 6.03 -8.75
CA GLY A 484 -17.34 5.40 -9.84
C GLY A 484 -17.07 3.89 -10.01
N ALA A 485 -16.10 3.31 -9.28
CA ALA A 485 -15.95 1.86 -9.14
C ALA A 485 -16.71 1.31 -7.93
N ARG A 486 -16.85 2.09 -6.85
CA ARG A 486 -17.71 1.76 -5.69
C ARG A 486 -19.18 1.71 -6.11
N GLU A 487 -19.67 2.73 -6.81
CA GLU A 487 -21.07 2.79 -7.30
C GLU A 487 -21.43 1.54 -8.13
N ARG A 488 -20.52 1.10 -9.02
CA ARG A 488 -20.69 -0.13 -9.81
C ARG A 488 -20.61 -1.40 -8.97
N ALA A 489 -19.79 -1.45 -7.92
CA ALA A 489 -19.71 -2.59 -7.01
C ALA A 489 -20.94 -2.67 -6.08
N GLU A 490 -21.50 -1.53 -5.67
CA GLU A 490 -22.74 -1.44 -4.89
C GLU A 490 -23.94 -1.91 -5.73
N GLY A 491 -24.07 -1.43 -6.97
CA GLY A 491 -25.09 -1.92 -7.91
C GLY A 491 -24.95 -3.39 -8.27
N ALA A 492 -23.72 -3.90 -8.43
CA ALA A 492 -23.48 -5.34 -8.61
C ALA A 492 -23.95 -6.16 -7.39
N ALA A 493 -23.65 -5.70 -6.18
CA ALA A 493 -24.11 -6.34 -4.95
C ALA A 493 -25.63 -6.23 -4.73
N GLU A 494 -26.32 -5.26 -5.36
CA GLU A 494 -27.79 -5.21 -5.41
C GLU A 494 -28.33 -6.26 -6.38
N LEU A 495 -27.80 -6.35 -7.60
CA LEU A 495 -28.16 -7.40 -8.57
C LEU A 495 -27.92 -8.81 -8.02
N GLU A 496 -26.83 -9.06 -7.28
CA GLU A 496 -26.59 -10.33 -6.60
C GLU A 496 -27.69 -10.68 -5.57
N ARG A 497 -28.21 -9.69 -4.83
CA ARG A 497 -29.32 -9.89 -3.87
C ARG A 497 -30.63 -10.18 -4.59
N GLU A 498 -30.87 -9.56 -5.74
CA GLU A 498 -32.05 -9.81 -6.57
C GLU A 498 -32.01 -11.18 -7.23
N VAL A 499 -30.88 -11.57 -7.84
CA VAL A 499 -30.66 -12.94 -8.35
C VAL A 499 -30.89 -13.95 -7.24
N ALA A 500 -30.24 -13.80 -6.07
CA ALA A 500 -30.43 -14.70 -4.94
C ALA A 500 -31.88 -14.72 -4.40
N ARG A 501 -32.69 -13.67 -4.63
CA ARG A 501 -34.14 -13.65 -4.29
C ARG A 501 -34.97 -14.38 -5.35
N LEU A 502 -34.68 -14.15 -6.63
CA LEU A 502 -35.35 -14.81 -7.76
C LEU A 502 -35.07 -16.32 -7.76
N GLU A 503 -33.85 -16.75 -7.42
CA GLU A 503 -33.53 -18.16 -7.27
C GLU A 503 -34.32 -18.84 -6.15
N ARG A 504 -34.46 -18.19 -4.98
CA ARG A 504 -35.32 -18.68 -3.89
C ARG A 504 -36.79 -18.79 -4.33
N GLY A 505 -37.29 -17.83 -5.11
CA GLY A 505 -38.63 -17.89 -5.72
C GLY A 505 -38.76 -19.05 -6.72
N ARG A 506 -37.78 -19.24 -7.61
CA ARG A 506 -37.72 -20.35 -8.55
C ARG A 506 -37.73 -21.70 -7.84
N GLU A 507 -36.95 -21.86 -6.77
CA GLU A 507 -36.99 -23.10 -5.97
C GLU A 507 -38.35 -23.34 -5.30
N GLN A 508 -39.02 -22.29 -4.82
CA GLN A 508 -40.36 -22.41 -4.23
C GLN A 508 -41.37 -22.88 -5.29
N LEU A 509 -41.40 -22.22 -6.45
CA LEU A 509 -42.25 -22.62 -7.58
C LEU A 509 -41.91 -24.04 -8.10
N GLN A 510 -40.64 -24.45 -8.10
CA GLN A 510 -40.24 -25.82 -8.44
C GLN A 510 -40.76 -26.86 -7.43
N ARG A 511 -40.76 -26.54 -6.13
CA ARG A 511 -41.35 -27.41 -5.08
C ARG A 511 -42.87 -27.49 -5.23
N GLU A 512 -43.53 -26.39 -5.56
CA GLU A 512 -44.98 -26.34 -5.80
C GLU A 512 -45.38 -27.10 -7.08
N LEU A 513 -44.65 -26.93 -8.18
CA LEU A 513 -44.85 -27.70 -9.41
C LEU A 513 -44.65 -29.20 -9.20
N ALA A 514 -43.63 -29.61 -8.42
CA ALA A 514 -43.43 -31.01 -8.05
C ALA A 514 -44.58 -31.55 -7.18
N ALA A 515 -45.09 -30.77 -6.23
CA ALA A 515 -46.25 -31.14 -5.43
C ALA A 515 -47.54 -31.25 -6.26
N LEU A 516 -47.73 -30.36 -7.24
CA LEU A 516 -48.85 -30.40 -8.18
C LEU A 516 -48.75 -31.57 -9.16
N ALA A 517 -47.55 -31.95 -9.61
CA ALA A 517 -47.34 -33.15 -10.41
C ALA A 517 -47.76 -34.42 -9.65
N ILE A 518 -47.28 -34.58 -8.40
CA ILE A 518 -47.67 -35.69 -7.51
C ILE A 518 -49.19 -35.69 -7.21
N ALA A 519 -49.81 -34.51 -7.14
CA ALA A 519 -51.27 -34.41 -7.00
C ALA A 519 -52.01 -34.80 -8.29
N GLY A 520 -51.45 -34.49 -9.47
CA GLY A 520 -51.95 -34.90 -10.78
C GLY A 520 -51.88 -36.40 -10.99
N GLU A 521 -50.72 -37.02 -10.73
CA GLU A 521 -50.52 -38.47 -10.77
C GLU A 521 -51.59 -39.20 -9.94
N ARG A 522 -51.80 -38.76 -8.69
CA ARG A 522 -52.84 -39.30 -7.80
C ARG A 522 -54.27 -39.05 -8.31
N ALA A 523 -54.52 -37.92 -8.95
CA ALA A 523 -55.83 -37.64 -9.54
C ALA A 523 -56.11 -38.57 -10.74
N GLU A 524 -55.09 -38.91 -11.54
CA GLU A 524 -55.21 -39.92 -12.59
C GLU A 524 -55.35 -41.33 -12.03
N GLU A 525 -54.62 -41.70 -10.97
CA GLU A 525 -54.81 -42.98 -10.26
C GLU A 525 -56.26 -43.11 -9.78
N LEU A 526 -56.79 -42.10 -9.09
CA LEU A 526 -58.19 -42.05 -8.66
C LEU A 526 -59.17 -42.05 -9.84
N ALA A 527 -58.84 -41.45 -10.99
CA ALA A 527 -59.66 -41.51 -12.19
C ALA A 527 -59.69 -42.92 -12.81
N ARG A 528 -58.53 -43.62 -12.83
CA ARG A 528 -58.40 -45.02 -13.26
C ARG A 528 -59.20 -45.94 -12.34
N GLU A 529 -59.08 -45.77 -11.01
CA GLU A 529 -59.88 -46.51 -10.03
C GLU A 529 -61.38 -46.27 -10.24
N ASN A 530 -61.83 -45.01 -10.33
CA ASN A 530 -63.23 -44.69 -10.59
C ASN A 530 -63.74 -45.30 -11.90
N ALA A 531 -62.94 -45.31 -12.97
CA ALA A 531 -63.31 -45.96 -14.24
C ALA A 531 -63.50 -47.49 -14.08
N THR A 532 -62.68 -48.16 -13.26
CA THR A 532 -62.89 -49.60 -12.94
C THR A 532 -64.12 -49.82 -12.07
N LEU A 533 -64.34 -49.00 -11.05
CA LEU A 533 -65.54 -49.05 -10.19
C LEU A 533 -66.83 -48.76 -10.97
N GLU A 534 -66.77 -47.89 -11.99
CA GLU A 534 -67.84 -47.70 -12.96
C GLU A 534 -68.06 -48.93 -13.84
N GLN A 535 -67.00 -49.56 -14.35
CA GLN A 535 -67.11 -50.79 -15.14
C GLN A 535 -67.77 -51.91 -14.33
N ASP A 536 -67.39 -52.07 -13.07
CA ASP A 536 -67.98 -53.07 -12.18
C ASP A 536 -69.40 -52.69 -11.72
N ASN A 537 -69.72 -51.42 -11.50
CA ASN A 537 -71.11 -50.97 -11.34
C ASN A 537 -71.97 -51.31 -12.57
N ARG A 538 -71.44 -51.10 -13.79
CA ARG A 538 -72.12 -51.45 -15.05
C ARG A 538 -72.28 -52.98 -15.22
N ARG A 539 -71.34 -53.80 -14.70
CA ARG A 539 -71.44 -55.27 -14.64
C ARG A 539 -72.49 -55.73 -13.62
N LEU A 540 -72.43 -55.21 -12.39
CA LEU A 540 -73.35 -55.53 -11.30
C LEU A 540 -74.80 -55.13 -11.64
N ARG A 541 -75.02 -53.99 -12.30
CA ARG A 541 -76.34 -53.62 -12.84
C ARG A 541 -76.86 -54.66 -13.84
N LYS A 542 -76.06 -55.04 -14.85
CA LYS A 542 -76.45 -56.09 -15.81
C LYS A 542 -76.74 -57.44 -15.13
N GLN A 543 -76.02 -57.78 -14.06
CA GLN A 543 -76.30 -58.99 -13.27
C GLN A 543 -77.61 -58.86 -12.47
N ALA A 544 -77.90 -57.69 -11.90
CA ALA A 544 -79.16 -57.40 -11.22
C ALA A 544 -80.36 -57.41 -12.20
N ASP A 545 -80.22 -56.80 -13.37
CA ASP A 545 -81.23 -56.81 -14.44
C ASP A 545 -81.52 -58.25 -14.92
N ALA A 546 -80.47 -59.07 -15.09
CA ALA A 546 -80.62 -60.48 -15.42
C ALA A 546 -81.28 -61.28 -14.28
N ALA A 547 -80.94 -61.01 -13.02
CA ALA A 547 -81.57 -61.63 -11.86
C ALA A 547 -83.05 -61.24 -11.71
N GLN A 548 -83.41 -59.97 -11.99
CA GLN A 548 -84.80 -59.53 -12.08
C GLN A 548 -85.55 -60.23 -13.21
N GLY A 549 -84.93 -60.37 -14.39
CA GLY A 549 -85.50 -61.13 -15.51
C GLY A 549 -85.72 -62.62 -15.20
N ILE A 550 -84.82 -63.24 -14.44
CA ILE A 550 -84.98 -64.62 -13.94
C ILE A 550 -86.09 -64.67 -12.87
N SER A 551 -86.14 -63.73 -11.95
CA SER A 551 -87.18 -63.63 -10.92
C SER A 551 -88.58 -63.45 -11.52
N ALA A 552 -88.72 -62.63 -12.58
CA ALA A 552 -89.98 -62.46 -13.30
C ALA A 552 -90.42 -63.75 -14.00
N ARG A 553 -89.48 -64.50 -14.61
CA ARG A 553 -89.75 -65.83 -15.21
C ARG A 553 -90.11 -66.88 -14.16
N LEU A 554 -89.52 -66.84 -12.98
CA LEU A 554 -89.90 -67.69 -11.87
C LEU A 554 -91.32 -67.34 -11.37
N ALA A 555 -91.66 -66.05 -11.27
CA ALA A 555 -93.00 -65.62 -10.89
C ALA A 555 -94.08 -66.06 -11.89
N THR A 556 -93.80 -66.04 -13.20
CA THR A 556 -94.74 -66.60 -14.19
C THR A 556 -94.86 -68.12 -14.07
N LEU A 557 -93.74 -68.84 -13.93
CA LEU A 557 -93.76 -70.31 -13.76
C LEU A 557 -94.42 -70.75 -12.44
N GLU A 558 -94.37 -69.93 -11.39
CA GLU A 558 -95.14 -70.14 -10.16
C GLU A 558 -96.63 -69.90 -10.35
N ALA A 559 -97.03 -68.92 -11.16
CA ALA A 559 -98.44 -68.71 -11.50
C ALA A 559 -98.98 -69.88 -12.34
N ASP A 560 -98.22 -70.31 -13.37
CA ASP A 560 -98.53 -71.48 -14.19
C ASP A 560 -98.65 -72.74 -13.32
N ARG A 561 -97.73 -72.95 -12.36
CA ARG A 561 -97.79 -74.07 -11.41
C ARG A 561 -99.05 -74.01 -10.53
N ARG A 562 -99.41 -72.85 -9.99
CA ARG A 562 -100.64 -72.68 -9.18
C ARG A 562 -101.89 -72.98 -10.02
N GLN A 563 -101.95 -72.51 -11.25
CA GLN A 563 -103.07 -72.79 -12.17
C GLN A 563 -103.17 -74.29 -12.50
N LEU A 564 -102.04 -74.98 -12.69
CA LEU A 564 -102.00 -76.44 -12.87
C LEU A 564 -102.40 -77.20 -11.60
N GLU A 565 -102.05 -76.70 -10.40
CA GLU A 565 -102.46 -77.26 -9.11
C GLU A 565 -103.96 -77.08 -8.85
N GLU A 566 -104.54 -75.93 -9.22
CA GLU A 566 -105.98 -75.67 -9.20
C GLU A 566 -106.73 -76.61 -10.15
N GLN A 567 -106.28 -76.75 -11.40
CA GLN A 567 -106.86 -77.72 -12.36
C GLN A 567 -106.76 -79.17 -11.84
N ASN A 568 -105.67 -79.53 -11.16
CA ASN A 568 -105.53 -80.86 -10.53
C ASN A 568 -106.54 -81.04 -9.39
N LEU A 569 -106.80 -80.01 -8.59
CA LEU A 569 -107.81 -80.00 -7.54
C LEU A 569 -109.24 -80.10 -8.10
N GLU A 570 -109.54 -79.43 -9.20
CA GLU A 570 -110.83 -79.53 -9.90
C GLU A 570 -111.05 -80.95 -10.46
N GLN A 571 -110.05 -81.53 -11.12
CA GLN A 571 -110.12 -82.91 -11.61
C GLN A 571 -110.31 -83.92 -10.46
N ARG A 572 -109.63 -83.72 -9.32
CA ARG A 572 -109.83 -84.55 -8.11
C ARG A 572 -111.24 -84.40 -7.55
N ARG A 573 -111.78 -83.18 -7.46
CA ARG A 573 -113.16 -82.93 -7.02
C ARG A 573 -114.19 -83.59 -7.95
N ALA A 574 -113.98 -83.54 -9.27
CA ALA A 574 -114.84 -84.23 -10.23
C ALA A 574 -114.81 -85.76 -10.05
N LEU A 575 -113.63 -86.34 -9.80
CA LEU A 575 -113.49 -87.77 -9.47
C LEU A 575 -114.16 -88.15 -8.15
N GLU A 576 -114.13 -87.28 -7.14
CA GLU A 576 -114.84 -87.53 -5.87
C GLU A 576 -116.36 -87.39 -5.96
N VAL A 577 -116.87 -86.53 -6.84
CA VAL A 577 -118.32 -86.49 -7.18
C VAL A 577 -118.74 -87.72 -7.97
N ALA A 578 -117.86 -88.31 -8.79
CA ALA A 578 -118.13 -89.55 -9.52
C ALA A 578 -118.09 -90.82 -8.65
N ARG A 579 -117.28 -90.85 -7.57
CA ARG A 579 -117.15 -91.99 -6.63
C ARG A 579 -118.49 -92.56 -6.12
N PRO A 580 -119.44 -91.77 -5.56
CA PRO A 580 -120.71 -92.31 -5.07
C PRO A 580 -121.60 -92.89 -6.19
N ALA A 581 -121.47 -92.40 -7.43
CA ALA A 581 -122.17 -93.00 -8.57
C ALA A 581 -121.57 -94.37 -8.95
N ALA A 582 -120.24 -94.50 -8.94
CA ALA A 582 -119.55 -95.77 -9.15
C ALA A 582 -119.85 -96.79 -8.03
N ALA A 583 -119.92 -96.35 -6.77
CA ALA A 583 -120.32 -97.21 -5.65
C ALA A 583 -121.77 -97.72 -5.78
N ARG A 584 -122.70 -96.86 -6.22
CA ARG A 584 -124.10 -97.26 -6.52
C ARG A 584 -124.18 -98.27 -7.68
N LEU A 585 -123.33 -98.12 -8.69
CA LEU A 585 -123.27 -99.08 -9.80
C LEU A 585 -122.83 -100.47 -9.31
N ALA A 586 -121.84 -100.53 -8.42
CA ALA A 586 -121.36 -101.77 -7.82
C ALA A 586 -122.41 -102.42 -6.89
N GLN A 587 -123.17 -101.64 -6.11
CA GLN A 587 -124.27 -102.17 -5.30
C GLN A 587 -125.38 -102.79 -6.17
N LEU A 588 -125.84 -102.07 -7.21
CA LEU A 588 -126.85 -102.59 -8.14
C LEU A 588 -126.40 -103.86 -8.88
N GLN A 589 -125.10 -104.00 -9.17
CA GLN A 589 -124.53 -105.23 -9.74
C GLN A 589 -124.56 -106.40 -8.74
N HIS A 590 -124.30 -106.13 -7.45
CA HIS A 590 -124.39 -107.14 -6.39
C HIS A 590 -125.83 -107.59 -6.14
N GLU A 591 -126.76 -106.64 -5.98
CA GLU A 591 -128.20 -106.88 -5.79
C GLU A 591 -128.79 -107.70 -6.96
N HIS A 592 -128.40 -107.39 -8.20
CA HIS A 592 -128.81 -108.16 -9.38
C HIS A 592 -128.29 -109.61 -9.35
N SER A 593 -127.06 -109.83 -8.89
CA SER A 593 -126.48 -111.19 -8.81
C SER A 593 -127.11 -112.06 -7.71
N GLU A 594 -127.55 -111.45 -6.60
CA GLU A 594 -128.26 -112.16 -5.53
C GLU A 594 -129.67 -112.55 -5.99
N LEU A 595 -130.40 -111.64 -6.63
CA LEU A 595 -131.72 -111.90 -7.21
C LEU A 595 -131.70 -112.99 -8.30
N GLU A 596 -130.62 -113.12 -9.08
CA GLU A 596 -130.46 -114.23 -10.02
C GLU A 596 -130.24 -115.58 -9.32
N GLY A 597 -129.54 -115.58 -8.18
CA GLY A 597 -129.39 -116.76 -7.31
C GLY A 597 -130.74 -117.23 -6.74
N GLU A 598 -131.48 -116.34 -6.10
CA GLU A 598 -132.83 -116.65 -5.57
C GLU A 598 -133.77 -117.16 -6.68
N HIS A 599 -133.70 -116.58 -7.88
CA HIS A 599 -134.49 -117.05 -9.01
C HIS A 599 -134.10 -118.45 -9.52
N ALA A 600 -132.85 -118.88 -9.35
CA ALA A 600 -132.42 -120.24 -9.68
C ALA A 600 -132.91 -121.26 -8.64
N GLU A 601 -132.79 -120.95 -7.36
CA GLU A 601 -133.24 -121.84 -6.27
C GLU A 601 -134.76 -122.06 -6.29
N LEU A 602 -135.54 -121.00 -6.52
CA LEU A 602 -137.01 -121.10 -6.69
C LEU A 602 -137.43 -121.91 -7.92
N ARG A 603 -136.60 -121.98 -8.98
CA ARG A 603 -136.83 -122.86 -10.13
C ARG A 603 -136.56 -124.33 -9.77
N ALA A 604 -135.48 -124.63 -9.06
CA ALA A 604 -135.20 -125.99 -8.59
C ALA A 604 -136.33 -126.52 -7.70
N ALA A 605 -136.75 -125.75 -6.68
CA ALA A 605 -137.83 -126.14 -5.76
C ALA A 605 -139.17 -126.39 -6.47
N THR A 606 -139.48 -125.63 -7.54
CA THR A 606 -140.72 -125.82 -8.31
C THR A 606 -140.67 -126.99 -9.29
N GLU A 607 -139.49 -127.50 -9.66
CA GLU A 607 -139.35 -128.77 -10.40
C GLU A 607 -139.40 -130.00 -9.49
N GLU A 608 -138.83 -129.93 -8.27
CA GLU A 608 -138.97 -131.02 -7.28
C GLU A 608 -140.43 -131.26 -6.85
N LEU A 609 -141.20 -130.19 -6.66
CA LEU A 609 -142.64 -130.28 -6.37
C LEU A 609 -143.43 -130.89 -7.54
N ARG A 610 -143.02 -130.64 -8.79
CA ARG A 610 -143.60 -131.29 -9.99
C ARG A 610 -143.20 -132.77 -10.13
N ALA A 611 -142.03 -133.15 -9.62
CA ALA A 611 -141.62 -134.55 -9.53
C ALA A 611 -142.40 -135.31 -8.43
N HIS A 612 -142.71 -134.65 -7.32
CA HIS A 612 -143.52 -135.24 -6.23
C HIS A 612 -144.99 -135.46 -6.63
N THR A 613 -145.64 -134.52 -7.32
CA THR A 613 -147.03 -134.73 -7.79
C THR A 613 -147.16 -135.90 -8.75
N LYS A 614 -146.27 -136.02 -9.76
CA LYS A 614 -146.23 -137.18 -10.67
C LYS A 614 -145.99 -138.51 -9.95
N ARG A 615 -145.26 -138.52 -8.84
CA ARG A 615 -145.05 -139.73 -8.02
C ARG A 615 -146.32 -140.19 -7.31
N LEU A 616 -147.17 -139.26 -6.85
CA LEU A 616 -148.43 -139.55 -6.19
C LEU A 616 -149.50 -140.07 -7.16
N GLU A 617 -149.60 -139.48 -8.36
CA GLU A 617 -150.51 -139.91 -9.43
C GLU A 617 -150.26 -141.37 -9.84
N LEU A 618 -148.98 -141.75 -10.00
CA LEU A 618 -148.59 -143.13 -10.32
C LEU A 618 -148.87 -144.11 -9.16
N GLY A 619 -148.77 -143.66 -7.90
CA GLY A 619 -149.13 -144.47 -6.73
C GLY A 619 -150.64 -144.75 -6.63
N GLN A 620 -151.47 -143.74 -6.89
CA GLN A 620 -152.94 -143.92 -6.94
C GLN A 620 -153.36 -144.87 -8.06
N ALA A 621 -152.71 -144.79 -9.22
CA ALA A 621 -152.93 -145.71 -10.34
C ALA A 621 -152.42 -147.15 -10.09
N ALA A 622 -151.61 -147.39 -9.05
CA ALA A 622 -151.24 -148.74 -8.63
C ALA A 622 -152.28 -149.33 -7.66
N LEU A 623 -152.72 -148.54 -6.67
CA LEU A 623 -153.71 -148.95 -5.66
C LEU A 623 -155.09 -149.32 -6.25
N GLU A 624 -155.57 -148.61 -7.27
CA GLU A 624 -156.81 -149.00 -7.96
C GLU A 624 -156.66 -150.37 -8.66
N ARG A 625 -155.48 -150.69 -9.22
CA ARG A 625 -155.22 -151.99 -9.86
C ARG A 625 -155.12 -153.13 -8.86
N GLU A 626 -154.50 -152.94 -7.70
CA GLU A 626 -154.53 -153.93 -6.61
C GLU A 626 -155.95 -154.17 -6.10
N LYS A 627 -156.77 -153.13 -6.04
CA LYS A 627 -158.17 -153.18 -5.59
C LYS A 627 -159.09 -153.91 -6.58
N GLU A 628 -158.83 -153.82 -7.89
CA GLU A 628 -159.47 -154.70 -8.90
C GLU A 628 -158.93 -156.13 -8.83
N HIS A 629 -157.63 -156.32 -8.63
CA HIS A 629 -157.01 -157.64 -8.51
C HIS A 629 -157.54 -158.41 -7.29
N LEU A 630 -157.71 -157.74 -6.15
CA LEU A 630 -158.30 -158.31 -4.92
C LEU A 630 -159.78 -158.66 -5.07
N ARG A 631 -160.54 -157.93 -5.92
CA ARG A 631 -161.91 -158.35 -6.29
C ARG A 631 -161.89 -159.66 -7.07
N SER A 632 -161.09 -159.75 -8.14
CA SER A 632 -160.98 -160.99 -8.93
C SER A 632 -160.48 -162.19 -8.10
N SER A 633 -159.60 -161.96 -7.13
CA SER A 633 -159.11 -162.99 -6.22
C SER A 633 -160.17 -163.47 -5.22
N LEU A 634 -161.13 -162.62 -4.84
CA LEU A 634 -162.21 -163.01 -3.93
C LEU A 634 -163.28 -163.83 -4.68
N ASP A 635 -163.62 -163.43 -5.91
CA ASP A 635 -164.51 -164.21 -6.78
C ASP A 635 -163.92 -165.58 -7.14
N ALA A 636 -162.59 -165.66 -7.35
CA ALA A 636 -161.87 -166.92 -7.52
C ALA A 636 -161.92 -167.81 -6.27
N SER A 637 -161.74 -167.24 -5.07
CA SER A 637 -161.90 -167.97 -3.80
C SER A 637 -163.34 -168.50 -3.61
N GLY A 638 -164.35 -167.83 -4.17
CA GLY A 638 -165.73 -168.31 -4.23
C GLY A 638 -165.91 -169.58 -5.09
N ALA A 639 -165.12 -169.74 -6.17
CA ALA A 639 -165.13 -170.93 -7.00
C ALA A 639 -164.39 -172.12 -6.35
N GLU A 640 -163.23 -171.87 -5.74
CA GLU A 640 -162.45 -172.91 -5.05
C GLU A 640 -163.21 -173.50 -3.84
N ALA A 641 -164.01 -172.70 -3.14
CA ALA A 641 -164.89 -173.19 -2.08
C ALA A 641 -165.98 -174.17 -2.57
N GLN A 642 -166.43 -174.04 -3.83
CA GLN A 642 -167.43 -174.94 -4.43
C GLN A 642 -166.82 -176.22 -4.97
N GLY A 643 -165.64 -176.15 -5.60
CA GLY A 643 -164.84 -177.34 -5.93
C GLY A 643 -164.47 -178.12 -4.67
N ALA A 644 -164.06 -177.39 -3.62
CA ALA A 644 -163.70 -177.84 -2.28
C ALA A 644 -164.33 -179.17 -1.85
N ARG A 645 -165.59 -179.14 -1.38
CA ARG A 645 -166.12 -180.24 -0.54
C ARG A 645 -167.47 -180.82 -0.95
N ALA A 646 -167.68 -180.87 -2.27
CA ALA A 646 -168.28 -182.06 -2.88
C ALA A 646 -167.50 -183.34 -2.47
N GLU A 647 -166.16 -183.27 -2.39
CA GLU A 647 -165.29 -184.34 -1.89
C GLU A 647 -165.67 -184.87 -0.49
N LEU A 648 -166.20 -184.02 0.39
CA LEU A 648 -166.62 -184.44 1.74
C LEU A 648 -167.89 -185.31 1.69
N ARG A 649 -168.81 -185.02 0.76
CA ARG A 649 -169.99 -185.86 0.51
C ARG A 649 -169.60 -187.21 -0.09
N GLU A 650 -168.54 -187.27 -0.89
CA GLU A 650 -167.96 -188.55 -1.33
C GLU A 650 -167.21 -189.29 -0.23
N ALA A 651 -166.65 -188.60 0.77
CA ALA A 651 -165.97 -189.24 1.89
C ALA A 651 -166.95 -189.89 2.89
N GLU A 652 -168.04 -189.20 3.25
CA GLU A 652 -168.98 -189.69 4.26
C GLU A 652 -169.93 -190.78 3.73
N THR A 653 -170.32 -190.74 2.45
CA THR A 653 -171.05 -191.85 1.81
C THR A 653 -170.25 -193.16 1.80
N ARG A 654 -168.91 -193.09 1.77
CA ARG A 654 -168.03 -194.26 1.95
C ARG A 654 -167.95 -194.72 3.41
N ALA A 655 -168.12 -193.81 4.38
CA ALA A 655 -168.17 -194.15 5.80
C ALA A 655 -169.49 -194.87 6.21
N GLU A 656 -170.60 -194.57 5.54
CA GLU A 656 -171.87 -195.30 5.73
C GLU A 656 -171.79 -196.77 5.27
N VAL A 657 -171.02 -197.05 4.20
CA VAL A 657 -170.79 -198.43 3.71
C VAL A 657 -170.04 -199.24 4.76
N PHE A 658 -168.87 -198.77 5.23
CA PHE A 658 -168.05 -199.50 6.20
C PHE A 658 -168.73 -199.72 7.56
N ARG A 659 -169.72 -198.90 7.95
CA ARG A 659 -170.52 -199.20 9.15
C ARG A 659 -171.53 -200.32 8.95
N ARG A 660 -172.16 -200.44 7.77
CA ARG A 660 -173.08 -201.56 7.50
C ARG A 660 -172.33 -202.90 7.46
N GLU A 661 -171.14 -202.93 6.89
CA GLU A 661 -170.25 -204.11 6.93
C GLU A 661 -169.85 -204.48 8.37
N ALA A 662 -169.64 -203.48 9.25
CA ALA A 662 -169.35 -203.71 10.68
C ALA A 662 -170.57 -204.23 11.47
N GLU A 663 -171.80 -203.88 11.08
CA GLU A 663 -173.04 -204.45 11.64
C GLU A 663 -173.24 -205.92 11.22
N GLU A 664 -172.75 -206.32 10.04
CA GLU A 664 -172.85 -207.70 9.56
C GLU A 664 -171.77 -208.61 10.15
N LEU A 665 -170.51 -208.19 10.21
CA LEU A 665 -169.44 -209.01 10.79
C LEU A 665 -169.63 -209.30 12.29
N ARG A 666 -170.22 -208.36 13.06
CA ARG A 666 -170.62 -208.57 14.47
C ARG A 666 -171.95 -209.32 14.64
N ARG A 667 -172.61 -209.72 13.56
CA ARG A 667 -173.73 -210.68 13.57
C ARG A 667 -173.30 -212.06 13.06
N ALA A 668 -172.23 -212.14 12.26
CA ALA A 668 -171.62 -213.37 11.79
C ALA A 668 -170.73 -214.04 12.87
N ALA A 669 -169.87 -213.26 13.55
CA ALA A 669 -169.22 -213.66 14.78
C ALA A 669 -170.08 -213.22 15.99
N GLU A 670 -170.36 -214.03 17.01
CA GLU A 670 -169.83 -215.37 17.26
C GLU A 670 -170.86 -216.26 18.00
N ARG A 671 -171.97 -216.60 17.32
CA ARG A 671 -172.94 -217.63 17.77
C ARG A 671 -172.37 -219.07 17.72
N LYS A 672 -171.05 -219.22 17.92
CA LYS A 672 -170.31 -220.48 17.86
C LYS A 672 -169.39 -220.62 19.08
N LEU A 673 -169.97 -220.86 20.25
CA LEU A 673 -169.39 -221.80 21.23
C LEU A 673 -170.35 -222.15 22.38
N VAL A 674 -170.96 -223.33 22.24
CA VAL A 674 -171.41 -224.30 23.27
C VAL A 674 -171.40 -225.65 22.54
N TYR A 675 -170.95 -226.78 23.09
CA TYR A 675 -170.33 -227.06 24.38
C TYR A 675 -168.91 -226.45 24.52
N ARG A 676 -168.33 -226.32 25.71
CA ARG A 676 -168.93 -226.60 27.04
C ARG A 676 -169.91 -225.52 27.48
#